data_AF-A0A7I9V1P6-F1
#
_entry.id   AF-A0A7I9V1P6-F1
#
_cell.length_a   1.000
_cell.length_b   1.000
_cell.length_c   1.000
_cell.angle_alpha   90.00
_cell.angle_beta   90.00
_cell.angle_gamma   90.00
#
_symmetry.space_group_name_H-M   'P 1'
#
loop_
_entity.id
_entity.type
_entity.pdbx_description
1 polymer ?
#
loop_
_entity_poly.entity_id
_entity_poly.type
_entity_poly.pdbx_seq_one_letter_code
_entity_poly.pdbx_strand_id
1 'polypeptide(L)'
;MAFARLILRQLAAAIVVFASAFVGMAGAGAAHAEPPMTLPEQMQIHDPAGVISAADRAELQRAIEHLYTERGLSLWVVYVKNFGNLTAADWSAQVVTASEFTERDVLLAVATDAHRYYLSAPEGLTQEKVNAVAAKDVEPQLKKGAWAAAGVGAANGIDKALSPSNTAAYVAAGVGGTAVVAGGGAYLYTRRRREQEAKAQIDSLRQASDELTVDQLGSQSIEVLDEWSKEILTDTDNAVRTSAEELRLAVDEFGEQATAPFRAALDAAQRGVANSFVLRQRLDDAIEETSDERRSMLVEIITTCHDVDGALDEQVRAFDEMRNLLLGAPDRLDDLTRRIVDLKTRSQTAEASLAVLIAKHGEARVKAVSHNVELAEKQIAFAEENVDDGREAVTKPAGRQGAAVAAIRAAEGAVAQADKLLNAIANADAAIGEAATRLPGLIDEVTGELKEAEGLTATPELTAAVAAAREALDYASANVESDPFGAFNALVECDAELDQALTAGRAEVSLRKRNVELRERGTAAAEGKVSAARDFIATRRGAVQTQARTRLAEAERLLASAQARPEAETTAAIDEARRAGSLADEALMSAQADVVSWQQTERPTTQGGDASAIGAVLGGILVDSFLRGGGRLDTGGARRGGDGYTYEGRSPGSFGGSSSSGRIGVGGRF
;
A
#
# COMPACT_ATOMS: atom_id res chain seq x y z
N MET A 1 -14.55 -48.36 58.16
CA MET A 1 -15.52 -48.24 57.05
C MET A 1 -16.95 -48.07 57.56
N ALA A 2 -17.27 -46.91 58.12
CA ALA A 2 -18.65 -46.53 58.48
C ALA A 2 -18.84 -45.00 58.47
N PHE A 3 -17.75 -44.22 58.63
CA PHE A 3 -17.78 -42.75 58.50
C PHE A 3 -17.71 -42.23 57.06
N ALA A 4 -17.42 -43.08 56.07
CA ALA A 4 -17.30 -42.70 54.66
C ALA A 4 -18.63 -42.70 53.87
N ARG A 5 -19.77 -43.08 54.50
CA ARG A 5 -21.09 -43.13 53.83
C ARG A 5 -22.09 -42.07 54.28
N LEU A 6 -21.74 -41.23 55.26
CA LEU A 6 -22.60 -40.13 55.73
C LEU A 6 -22.29 -38.77 55.08
N ILE A 7 -21.03 -38.54 54.67
CA ILE A 7 -20.61 -37.28 54.03
C ILE A 7 -21.02 -37.24 52.54
N LEU A 8 -21.18 -38.39 51.89
CA LEU A 8 -21.65 -38.49 50.51
C LEU A 8 -23.16 -38.24 50.32
N ARG A 9 -23.94 -38.16 51.41
CA ARG A 9 -25.39 -37.92 51.38
C ARG A 9 -25.81 -36.48 51.70
N GLN A 10 -24.88 -35.63 52.15
CA GLN A 10 -25.15 -34.20 52.36
C GLN A 10 -24.69 -33.31 51.19
N LEU A 11 -23.89 -33.85 50.26
CA LEU A 11 -23.47 -33.15 49.03
C LEU A 11 -24.45 -33.30 47.86
N ALA A 12 -25.44 -34.20 47.93
CA ALA A 12 -26.45 -34.37 46.88
C ALA A 12 -27.71 -33.50 47.09
N ALA A 13 -27.85 -32.81 48.23
CA ALA A 13 -29.01 -31.95 48.53
C ALA A 13 -28.76 -30.45 48.34
N ALA A 14 -27.50 -30.04 48.12
CA ALA A 14 -27.16 -28.64 47.78
C ALA A 14 -27.23 -28.34 46.27
N ILE A 15 -27.31 -29.38 45.43
CA ILE A 15 -27.32 -29.25 43.96
C ILE A 15 -28.75 -29.07 43.39
N VAL A 16 -29.81 -29.30 44.18
CA VAL A 16 -31.21 -29.18 43.73
C VAL A 16 -31.88 -27.85 44.15
N VAL A 17 -31.28 -27.06 45.05
CA VAL A 17 -31.83 -25.75 45.47
C VAL A 17 -31.20 -24.57 44.72
N PHE A 18 -30.02 -24.73 44.09
CA PHE A 18 -29.44 -23.69 43.24
C PHE A 18 -29.93 -23.73 41.77
N ALA A 19 -30.70 -24.76 41.38
CA ALA A 19 -31.27 -24.90 40.05
C ALA A 19 -32.66 -24.24 39.87
N SER A 20 -33.21 -23.59 40.91
CA SER A 20 -34.54 -22.96 40.88
C SER A 20 -34.54 -21.45 41.14
N ALA A 21 -33.38 -20.78 41.11
CA ALA A 21 -33.26 -19.32 41.13
C ALA A 21 -32.90 -18.70 39.77
N PHE A 22 -32.90 -19.50 38.69
CA PHE A 22 -32.53 -19.05 37.33
C PHE A 22 -33.74 -18.79 36.40
N VAL A 23 -34.96 -18.76 36.95
CA VAL A 23 -36.17 -18.42 36.19
C VAL A 23 -36.83 -17.22 36.88
N GLY A 24 -36.36 -16.01 36.56
CA GLY A 24 -36.89 -14.80 37.17
C GLY A 24 -36.11 -13.51 36.97
N MET A 25 -35.47 -13.30 35.81
CA MET A 25 -35.07 -11.96 35.38
C MET A 25 -35.06 -11.86 33.86
N ALA A 26 -36.27 -11.83 33.29
CA ALA A 26 -36.51 -11.16 32.02
C ALA A 26 -36.70 -9.68 32.33
N GLY A 27 -35.84 -8.81 31.78
CA GLY A 27 -36.05 -7.37 31.83
C GLY A 27 -34.81 -6.51 32.03
N ALA A 28 -33.96 -6.48 30.99
CA ALA A 28 -33.13 -5.37 30.50
C ALA A 28 -31.90 -5.99 29.84
N GLY A 29 -32.03 -6.37 28.56
CA GLY A 29 -30.86 -6.70 27.76
C GLY A 29 -29.97 -5.47 27.73
N ALA A 30 -28.79 -5.55 28.36
CA ALA A 30 -27.72 -4.63 28.04
C ALA A 30 -27.53 -4.69 26.52
N ALA A 31 -27.75 -3.57 25.85
CA ALA A 31 -27.52 -3.43 24.42
C ALA A 31 -26.02 -3.61 24.18
N HIS A 32 -25.59 -4.87 24.02
CA HIS A 32 -24.26 -5.19 23.55
C HIS A 32 -24.16 -4.67 22.12
N ALA A 33 -23.18 -3.81 21.88
CA ALA A 33 -22.79 -3.44 20.52
C ALA A 33 -22.27 -4.68 19.81
N GLU A 34 -22.73 -4.90 18.58
CA GLU A 34 -22.25 -6.01 17.76
C GLU A 34 -20.94 -5.56 17.09
N PRO A 35 -19.81 -6.22 17.41
CA PRO A 35 -18.51 -5.83 16.86
C PRO A 35 -18.51 -6.04 15.33
N PRO A 36 -17.76 -5.22 14.58
CA PRO A 36 -17.51 -5.48 13.17
C PRO A 36 -16.97 -6.91 12.98
N MET A 37 -17.42 -7.57 11.92
CA MET A 37 -17.19 -9.00 11.70
C MET A 37 -16.77 -9.28 10.26
N THR A 38 -16.17 -10.46 10.06
CA THR A 38 -15.88 -10.99 8.73
C THR A 38 -17.15 -11.63 8.14
N LEU A 39 -17.52 -11.22 6.92
CA LEU A 39 -18.65 -11.79 6.19
C LEU A 39 -18.12 -12.76 5.13
N PRO A 40 -18.12 -14.09 5.37
CA PRO A 40 -17.74 -15.05 4.34
C PRO A 40 -18.67 -14.98 3.13
N GLU A 41 -18.20 -15.34 1.93
CA GLU A 41 -18.95 -15.25 0.66
C GLU A 41 -20.33 -15.91 0.72
N GLN A 42 -20.49 -16.96 1.53
CA GLN A 42 -21.75 -17.69 1.70
C GLN A 42 -22.77 -16.96 2.60
N MET A 43 -22.44 -15.76 3.09
CA MET A 43 -23.19 -15.00 4.09
C MET A 43 -23.53 -13.57 3.62
N GLN A 44 -24.03 -13.45 2.39
CA GLN A 44 -24.46 -12.18 1.79
C GLN A 44 -25.58 -11.47 2.56
N ILE A 45 -26.40 -12.19 3.32
CA ILE A 45 -27.44 -11.61 4.19
C ILE A 45 -27.18 -12.02 5.64
N HIS A 46 -26.76 -11.06 6.45
CA HIS A 46 -26.56 -11.26 7.88
C HIS A 46 -27.61 -10.47 8.70
N ASP A 47 -28.39 -11.17 9.53
CA ASP A 47 -29.46 -10.57 10.34
C ASP A 47 -29.43 -11.08 11.79
N PRO A 48 -28.45 -10.62 12.60
CA PRO A 48 -28.44 -10.86 14.04
C PRO A 48 -29.51 -10.05 14.79
N ALA A 49 -30.00 -8.94 14.21
CA ALA A 49 -31.10 -8.17 14.77
C ALA A 49 -32.45 -8.95 14.75
N GLY A 50 -32.58 -9.94 13.86
CA GLY A 50 -33.75 -10.80 13.74
C GLY A 50 -34.95 -10.06 13.14
N VAL A 51 -34.71 -9.15 12.20
CA VAL A 51 -35.73 -8.21 11.69
C VAL A 51 -36.32 -8.60 10.34
N ILE A 52 -35.80 -9.64 9.66
CA ILE A 52 -36.38 -10.13 8.40
C ILE A 52 -36.94 -11.55 8.53
N SER A 53 -38.08 -11.83 7.90
CA SER A 53 -38.65 -13.18 7.87
C SER A 53 -37.93 -14.10 6.87
N ALA A 54 -38.21 -15.40 6.92
CA ALA A 54 -37.68 -16.35 5.94
C ALA A 54 -38.15 -16.05 4.50
N ALA A 55 -39.38 -15.54 4.34
CA ALA A 55 -39.91 -15.15 3.03
C ALA A 55 -39.19 -13.90 2.49
N ASP A 56 -38.98 -12.91 3.36
CA ASP A 56 -38.26 -11.67 3.04
C ASP A 56 -36.80 -11.94 2.67
N ARG A 57 -36.14 -12.84 3.41
CA ARG A 57 -34.79 -13.29 3.12
C ARG A 57 -34.69 -13.92 1.73
N ALA A 58 -35.66 -14.75 1.34
CA ALA A 58 -35.70 -15.37 0.02
C ALA A 58 -35.98 -14.36 -1.11
N GLU A 59 -36.69 -13.26 -0.83
CA GLU A 59 -36.88 -12.16 -1.78
C GLU A 59 -35.61 -11.32 -1.94
N LEU A 60 -34.97 -10.95 -0.83
CA LEU A 60 -33.71 -10.21 -0.84
C LEU A 60 -32.59 -10.99 -1.55
N GLN A 61 -32.49 -12.30 -1.28
CA GLN A 61 -31.50 -13.16 -1.92
C GLN A 61 -31.66 -13.19 -3.45
N ARG A 62 -32.89 -13.27 -3.96
CA ARG A 62 -33.17 -13.22 -5.41
C ARG A 62 -32.75 -11.89 -6.04
N ALA A 63 -32.93 -10.78 -5.33
CA ALA A 63 -32.52 -9.46 -5.82
C ALA A 63 -30.98 -9.32 -5.87
N ILE A 64 -30.27 -9.86 -4.86
CA ILE A 64 -28.80 -9.89 -4.83
C ILE A 64 -28.25 -10.76 -5.97
N GLU A 65 -28.81 -11.96 -6.18
CA GLU A 65 -28.42 -12.87 -7.27
C GLU A 65 -28.64 -12.25 -8.65
N HIS A 66 -29.74 -11.52 -8.83
CA HIS A 66 -30.02 -10.81 -10.07
C HIS A 66 -28.97 -9.72 -10.34
N LEU A 67 -28.63 -8.90 -9.33
CA LEU A 67 -27.61 -7.87 -9.45
C LEU A 67 -26.23 -8.45 -9.83
N TYR A 68 -25.85 -9.57 -9.21
CA TYR A 68 -24.61 -10.28 -9.55
C TYR A 68 -24.63 -10.79 -10.99
N THR A 69 -25.74 -11.40 -11.42
CA THR A 69 -25.87 -11.98 -12.76
C THR A 69 -25.83 -10.91 -13.86
N GLU A 70 -26.52 -9.77 -13.67
CA GLU A 70 -26.65 -8.74 -14.70
C GLU A 70 -25.48 -7.75 -14.72
N ARG A 71 -24.86 -7.46 -13.56
CA ARG A 71 -23.86 -6.40 -13.41
C ARG A 71 -22.49 -6.88 -12.93
N GLY A 72 -22.38 -8.13 -12.49
CA GLY A 72 -21.15 -8.65 -11.88
C GLY A 72 -20.83 -8.00 -10.53
N LEU A 73 -21.84 -7.44 -9.84
CA LEU A 73 -21.71 -6.82 -8.52
C LEU A 73 -22.34 -7.69 -7.44
N SER A 74 -21.60 -7.92 -6.36
CA SER A 74 -22.08 -8.66 -5.21
C SER A 74 -22.56 -7.69 -4.13
N LEU A 75 -23.78 -7.89 -3.61
CA LEU A 75 -24.33 -7.05 -2.54
C LEU A 75 -24.43 -7.84 -1.23
N TRP A 76 -23.81 -7.31 -0.19
CA TRP A 76 -23.97 -7.76 1.19
C TRP A 76 -24.93 -6.85 1.94
N VAL A 77 -25.80 -7.44 2.73
CA VAL A 77 -26.78 -6.71 3.55
C VAL A 77 -26.70 -7.19 4.99
N VAL A 78 -26.49 -6.24 5.90
CA VAL A 78 -26.30 -6.52 7.33
C VAL A 78 -27.30 -5.74 8.18
N TYR A 79 -28.05 -6.46 9.03
CA TYR A 79 -28.99 -5.88 9.98
C TYR A 79 -28.54 -6.12 11.42
N VAL A 80 -28.05 -5.08 12.07
CA VAL A 80 -27.67 -5.09 13.49
C VAL A 80 -28.62 -4.21 14.30
N LYS A 81 -28.60 -4.33 15.63
CA LYS A 81 -29.40 -3.45 16.48
C LYS A 81 -28.80 -2.05 16.57
N ASN A 82 -27.48 -1.98 16.76
CA ASN A 82 -26.73 -0.73 16.87
C ASN A 82 -25.30 -0.92 16.36
N PHE A 83 -24.64 0.19 15.99
CA PHE A 83 -23.22 0.21 15.58
C PHE A 83 -22.26 0.51 16.75
N GLY A 84 -22.73 0.39 17.99
CA GLY A 84 -21.99 0.86 19.17
C GLY A 84 -21.65 2.36 19.09
N ASN A 85 -20.41 2.69 19.48
CA ASN A 85 -19.87 4.05 19.50
C ASN A 85 -19.36 4.52 18.12
N LEU A 86 -19.45 3.68 17.08
CA LEU A 86 -18.99 4.02 15.75
C LEU A 86 -20.09 4.76 14.95
N THR A 87 -19.66 5.57 13.98
CA THR A 87 -20.59 6.07 12.97
C THR A 87 -20.99 4.92 12.04
N ALA A 88 -22.10 5.09 11.30
CA ALA A 88 -22.52 4.06 10.33
C ALA A 88 -21.48 3.88 9.21
N ALA A 89 -20.77 4.95 8.87
CA ALA A 89 -19.66 4.92 7.91
C ALA A 89 -18.47 4.14 8.46
N ASP A 90 -18.00 4.47 9.68
CA ASP A 90 -16.82 3.82 10.28
C ASP A 90 -17.07 2.33 10.55
N TRP A 91 -18.27 1.98 11.04
CA TRP A 91 -18.64 0.58 11.26
C TRP A 91 -18.65 -0.20 9.94
N SER A 92 -19.20 0.40 8.88
CA SER A 92 -19.22 -0.22 7.55
C SER A 92 -17.83 -0.34 6.93
N ALA A 93 -16.97 0.65 7.13
CA ALA A 93 -15.58 0.60 6.70
C ALA A 93 -14.83 -0.56 7.36
N GLN A 94 -15.02 -0.77 8.67
CA GLN A 94 -14.42 -1.90 9.39
C GLN A 94 -14.93 -3.25 8.88
N VAL A 95 -16.21 -3.38 8.53
CA VAL A 95 -16.76 -4.60 7.92
C VAL A 95 -16.19 -4.85 6.53
N VAL A 96 -16.08 -3.80 5.70
CA VAL A 96 -15.49 -3.85 4.36
C VAL A 96 -14.03 -4.31 4.42
N THR A 97 -13.24 -3.74 5.33
CA THR A 97 -11.83 -4.11 5.55
C THR A 97 -11.70 -5.53 6.09
N ALA A 98 -12.43 -5.88 7.14
CA ALA A 98 -12.36 -7.19 7.77
C ALA A 98 -12.82 -8.32 6.82
N SER A 99 -13.73 -8.01 5.90
CA SER A 99 -14.26 -8.98 4.94
C SER A 99 -13.56 -8.94 3.59
N GLU A 100 -12.48 -8.16 3.45
CA GLU A 100 -11.66 -8.05 2.22
C GLU A 100 -12.48 -7.72 0.95
N PHE A 101 -13.46 -6.81 1.09
CA PHE A 101 -14.35 -6.45 -0.02
C PHE A 101 -13.58 -5.85 -1.21
N THR A 102 -13.92 -6.31 -2.41
CA THR A 102 -13.29 -5.95 -3.68
C THR A 102 -14.02 -4.81 -4.40
N GLU A 103 -13.51 -4.38 -5.55
CA GLU A 103 -14.13 -3.37 -6.44
C GLU A 103 -15.48 -3.79 -7.04
N ARG A 104 -15.96 -5.00 -6.75
CA ARG A 104 -17.26 -5.52 -7.20
C ARG A 104 -18.28 -5.66 -6.08
N ASP A 105 -17.87 -5.34 -4.86
CA ASP A 105 -18.66 -5.65 -3.68
C ASP A 105 -19.35 -4.41 -3.17
N VAL A 106 -20.60 -4.51 -2.73
CA VAL A 106 -21.43 -3.43 -2.20
C VAL A 106 -21.91 -3.84 -0.81
N LEU A 107 -21.90 -2.92 0.16
CA LEU A 107 -22.41 -3.17 1.52
C LEU A 107 -23.59 -2.25 1.83
N LEU A 108 -24.70 -2.82 2.26
CA LEU A 108 -25.76 -2.10 2.97
C LEU A 108 -25.77 -2.52 4.44
N ALA A 109 -25.36 -1.64 5.34
CA ALA A 109 -25.40 -1.83 6.77
C ALA A 109 -26.55 -1.05 7.40
N VAL A 110 -27.37 -1.69 8.24
CA VAL A 110 -28.54 -1.09 8.89
C VAL A 110 -28.52 -1.37 10.38
N ALA A 111 -28.47 -0.30 11.18
CA ALA A 111 -28.70 -0.34 12.62
C ALA A 111 -30.16 0.00 12.92
N THR A 112 -30.92 -1.05 13.22
CA THR A 112 -32.39 -1.04 13.34
C THR A 112 -32.88 -0.22 14.53
N ASP A 113 -32.31 -0.40 15.73
CA ASP A 113 -32.69 0.37 16.92
C ASP A 113 -32.14 1.81 16.87
N ALA A 114 -30.92 1.98 16.34
CA ALA A 114 -30.28 3.28 16.25
C ALA A 114 -30.77 4.15 15.08
N HIS A 115 -31.65 3.63 14.22
CA HIS A 115 -32.19 4.28 13.02
C HIS A 115 -31.10 4.90 12.14
N ARG A 116 -30.01 4.15 11.93
CA ARG A 116 -28.86 4.58 11.13
C ARG A 116 -28.55 3.55 10.07
N TYR A 117 -28.10 4.00 8.91
CA TYR A 117 -27.66 3.11 7.83
C TYR A 117 -26.45 3.69 7.10
N TYR A 118 -25.78 2.82 6.35
CA TYR A 118 -24.76 3.20 5.39
C TYR A 118 -24.77 2.25 4.20
N LEU A 119 -24.72 2.82 3.00
CA LEU A 119 -24.57 2.13 1.74
C LEU A 119 -23.18 2.45 1.18
N SER A 120 -22.30 1.45 1.15
CA SER A 120 -20.95 1.54 0.59
C SER A 120 -20.89 0.82 -0.75
N ALA A 121 -20.30 1.46 -1.76
CA ALA A 121 -20.17 0.98 -3.12
C ALA A 121 -18.77 1.27 -3.69
N PRO A 122 -18.29 0.51 -4.68
CA PRO A 122 -17.03 0.79 -5.35
C PRO A 122 -17.13 2.05 -6.22
N GLU A 123 -16.01 2.74 -6.46
CA GLU A 123 -15.95 3.99 -7.26
C GLU A 123 -16.48 3.88 -8.70
N GLY A 124 -16.54 2.67 -9.27
CA GLY A 124 -17.18 2.41 -10.55
C GLY A 124 -18.68 2.79 -10.60
N LEU A 125 -19.35 2.85 -9.43
CA LEU A 125 -20.62 3.56 -9.29
C LEU A 125 -20.30 5.00 -8.90
N THR A 126 -20.72 6.00 -9.66
CA THR A 126 -20.53 7.41 -9.29
C THR A 126 -21.34 7.79 -8.04
N GLN A 127 -20.83 8.71 -7.20
CA GLN A 127 -21.51 9.19 -5.98
C GLN A 127 -22.94 9.68 -6.23
N GLU A 128 -23.18 10.35 -7.35
CA GLU A 128 -24.53 10.81 -7.72
C GLU A 128 -25.54 9.65 -7.83
N LYS A 129 -25.12 8.51 -8.39
CA LYS A 129 -25.95 7.30 -8.52
C LYS A 129 -26.21 6.65 -7.17
N VAL A 130 -25.19 6.54 -6.33
CA VAL A 130 -25.31 5.95 -4.99
C VAL A 130 -26.25 6.80 -4.12
N ASN A 131 -26.11 8.14 -4.16
CA ASN A 131 -27.02 9.06 -3.49
C ASN A 131 -28.47 8.94 -4.00
N ALA A 132 -28.65 8.80 -5.32
CA ALA A 132 -29.98 8.65 -5.91
C ALA A 132 -30.65 7.34 -5.47
N VAL A 133 -29.92 6.21 -5.44
CA VAL A 133 -30.41 4.91 -4.96
C VAL A 133 -30.79 5.00 -3.49
N ALA A 134 -29.91 5.57 -2.66
CA ALA A 134 -30.18 5.69 -1.23
C ALA A 134 -31.44 6.52 -0.94
N ALA A 135 -31.56 7.70 -1.56
CA ALA A 135 -32.68 8.60 -1.33
C ALA A 135 -34.02 8.09 -1.89
N LYS A 136 -34.01 7.36 -3.02
CA LYS A 136 -35.25 6.93 -3.71
C LYS A 136 -35.68 5.52 -3.34
N ASP A 137 -34.74 4.60 -3.18
CA ASP A 137 -35.02 3.17 -3.10
C ASP A 137 -34.72 2.57 -1.71
N VAL A 138 -33.83 3.18 -0.92
CA VAL A 138 -33.41 2.65 0.41
C VAL A 138 -34.12 3.37 1.57
N GLU A 139 -33.88 4.68 1.73
CA GLU A 139 -34.39 5.46 2.87
C GLU A 139 -35.92 5.40 3.06
N PRO A 140 -36.75 5.47 2.00
CA PRO A 140 -38.20 5.42 2.18
C PRO A 140 -38.70 4.09 2.75
N GLN A 141 -37.96 2.99 2.55
CA GLN A 141 -38.28 1.68 3.09
C GLN A 141 -37.80 1.54 4.53
N LEU A 142 -36.59 2.03 4.83
CA LEU A 142 -36.07 2.08 6.19
C LEU A 142 -36.98 2.89 7.13
N LYS A 143 -37.48 4.04 6.67
CA LYS A 143 -38.46 4.88 7.41
C LYS A 143 -39.77 4.19 7.74
N LYS A 144 -40.14 3.15 6.98
CA LYS A 144 -41.35 2.35 7.20
C LYS A 144 -41.10 1.11 8.06
N GLY A 145 -39.85 0.88 8.50
CA GLY A 145 -39.44 -0.38 9.13
C GLY A 145 -39.45 -1.56 8.17
N ALA A 146 -39.45 -1.32 6.86
CA ALA A 146 -39.47 -2.35 5.82
C ALA A 146 -38.03 -2.75 5.45
N TRP A 147 -37.33 -3.42 6.38
CA TRP A 147 -35.89 -3.68 6.32
C TRP A 147 -35.46 -4.45 5.06
N ALA A 148 -36.10 -5.59 4.78
CA ALA A 148 -35.80 -6.37 3.58
C ALA A 148 -36.11 -5.62 2.28
N ALA A 149 -37.18 -4.81 2.27
CA ALA A 149 -37.52 -3.99 1.12
C ALA A 149 -36.47 -2.90 0.85
N ALA A 150 -35.77 -2.42 1.88
CA ALA A 150 -34.65 -1.50 1.71
C ALA A 150 -33.44 -2.20 1.04
N GLY A 151 -33.13 -3.43 1.43
CA GLY A 151 -32.10 -4.25 0.76
C GLY A 151 -32.45 -4.57 -0.70
N VAL A 152 -33.71 -4.93 -0.96
CA VAL A 152 -34.22 -5.15 -2.33
C VAL A 152 -34.17 -3.85 -3.14
N GLY A 153 -34.50 -2.72 -2.50
CA GLY A 153 -34.40 -1.38 -3.08
C GLY A 153 -32.97 -1.02 -3.47
N ALA A 154 -31.98 -1.31 -2.61
CA ALA A 154 -30.57 -1.11 -2.92
C ALA A 154 -30.13 -1.92 -4.14
N ALA A 155 -30.44 -3.22 -4.18
CA ALA A 155 -30.09 -4.10 -5.30
C ALA A 155 -30.68 -3.61 -6.63
N ASN A 156 -32.00 -3.37 -6.66
CA ASN A 156 -32.72 -2.96 -7.86
C ASN A 156 -32.38 -1.52 -8.29
N GLY A 157 -32.11 -0.64 -7.33
CA GLY A 157 -31.73 0.75 -7.60
C GLY A 157 -30.36 0.81 -8.28
N ILE A 158 -29.39 0.02 -7.79
CA ILE A 158 -28.05 -0.08 -8.40
C ILE A 158 -28.16 -0.66 -9.82
N ASP A 159 -28.92 -1.73 -10.01
CA ASP A 159 -29.14 -2.32 -11.34
C ASP A 159 -29.72 -1.30 -12.35
N LYS A 160 -30.73 -0.53 -11.94
CA LYS A 160 -31.31 0.55 -12.77
C LYS A 160 -30.31 1.67 -13.05
N ALA A 161 -29.50 2.06 -12.07
CA ALA A 161 -28.52 3.14 -12.22
C ALA A 161 -27.35 2.77 -13.16
N LEU A 162 -27.09 1.47 -13.34
CA LEU A 162 -26.08 0.93 -14.24
C LEU A 162 -26.63 0.49 -15.60
N SER A 163 -27.96 0.49 -15.76
CA SER A 163 -28.59 0.24 -17.06
C SER A 163 -28.26 1.37 -18.05
N PRO A 164 -27.85 1.06 -19.30
CA PRO A 164 -27.65 2.09 -20.32
C PRO A 164 -28.96 2.83 -20.57
N SER A 165 -28.92 4.14 -20.38
CA SER A 165 -30.11 4.97 -20.49
C SER A 165 -30.54 5.08 -21.96
N ASN A 166 -31.72 4.54 -22.30
CA ASN A 166 -32.40 4.79 -23.59
C ASN A 166 -33.02 6.21 -23.66
N THR A 167 -32.47 7.17 -22.90
CA THR A 167 -32.96 8.55 -22.81
C THR A 167 -32.55 9.40 -24.02
N ALA A 168 -31.82 8.83 -24.98
CA ALA A 168 -31.60 9.42 -26.30
C ALA A 168 -32.86 9.41 -27.21
N ALA A 169 -33.94 8.73 -26.81
CA ALA A 169 -35.16 8.65 -27.62
C ALA A 169 -36.10 9.87 -27.52
N TYR A 170 -35.85 10.84 -26.62
CA TYR A 170 -36.75 11.98 -26.40
C TYR A 170 -36.19 13.37 -26.79
N VAL A 171 -34.95 13.47 -27.26
CA VAL A 171 -34.38 14.75 -27.73
C VAL A 171 -34.47 14.92 -29.26
N ALA A 172 -34.91 13.90 -30.00
CA ALA A 172 -35.06 13.95 -31.46
C ALA A 172 -36.32 14.71 -31.96
N ALA A 173 -37.05 15.39 -31.07
CA ALA A 173 -38.22 16.19 -31.43
C ALA A 173 -38.13 17.61 -30.85
N GLY A 174 -37.20 18.41 -31.34
CA GLY A 174 -37.23 19.84 -31.07
C GLY A 174 -35.98 20.60 -31.49
N VAL A 175 -36.15 21.48 -32.48
CA VAL A 175 -35.22 22.56 -32.90
C VAL A 175 -34.04 22.05 -33.77
N GLY A 176 -33.99 22.17 -35.09
CA GLY A 176 -34.59 23.18 -35.97
C GLY A 176 -33.74 24.46 -36.02
N GLY A 177 -32.65 24.48 -36.80
CA GLY A 177 -31.92 25.74 -37.06
C GLY A 177 -30.49 25.63 -37.61
N THR A 178 -30.37 25.48 -38.94
CA THR A 178 -29.35 26.07 -39.85
C THR A 178 -27.93 26.39 -39.36
N ALA A 179 -26.97 25.60 -39.85
CA ALA A 179 -25.79 25.99 -40.63
C ALA A 179 -24.97 27.24 -40.22
N VAL A 180 -24.01 27.08 -39.31
CA VAL A 180 -22.59 27.50 -39.36
C VAL A 180 -21.85 26.60 -38.35
N VAL A 181 -20.54 26.37 -38.47
CA VAL A 181 -19.69 25.59 -37.53
C VAL A 181 -19.52 24.10 -37.87
N ALA A 182 -18.96 23.81 -39.05
CA ALA A 182 -18.31 22.52 -39.30
C ALA A 182 -16.81 22.50 -38.91
N GLY A 183 -16.20 23.66 -38.59
CA GLY A 183 -14.77 23.76 -38.23
C GLY A 183 -14.47 24.08 -36.77
N GLY A 184 -15.22 24.99 -36.13
CA GLY A 184 -14.94 25.43 -34.75
C GLY A 184 -15.38 24.44 -33.66
N GLY A 185 -16.43 23.65 -33.94
CA GLY A 185 -16.97 22.68 -33.00
C GLY A 185 -16.03 21.51 -32.76
N ALA A 186 -15.33 21.04 -33.79
CA ALA A 186 -14.35 19.95 -33.66
C ALA A 186 -13.11 20.39 -32.87
N TYR A 187 -12.60 21.61 -33.05
CA TYR A 187 -11.45 22.14 -32.31
C TYR A 187 -11.78 22.46 -30.84
N LEU A 188 -12.96 23.02 -30.56
CA LEU A 188 -13.42 23.24 -29.18
C LEU A 188 -13.83 21.93 -28.49
N TYR A 189 -14.34 20.95 -29.23
CA TYR A 189 -14.67 19.61 -28.71
C TYR A 189 -13.41 18.81 -28.40
N THR A 190 -12.37 18.84 -29.26
CA THR A 190 -11.10 18.17 -28.97
C THR A 190 -10.30 18.88 -27.89
N ARG A 191 -10.35 20.22 -27.80
CA ARG A 191 -9.74 20.97 -26.69
C ARG A 191 -10.46 20.70 -25.36
N ARG A 192 -11.79 20.75 -25.33
CA ARG A 192 -12.55 20.39 -24.11
C ARG A 192 -12.36 18.93 -23.73
N ARG A 193 -12.27 18.03 -24.71
CA ARG A 193 -12.01 16.61 -24.45
C ARG A 193 -10.58 16.39 -23.94
N ARG A 194 -9.58 17.12 -24.45
CA ARG A 194 -8.20 17.10 -23.90
C ARG A 194 -8.12 17.74 -22.52
N GLU A 195 -8.84 18.83 -22.26
CA GLU A 195 -8.96 19.44 -20.93
C GLU A 195 -9.73 18.52 -19.96
N GLN A 196 -10.71 17.74 -20.44
CA GLN A 196 -11.43 16.74 -19.66
C GLN A 196 -10.61 15.46 -19.43
N GLU A 197 -9.83 15.00 -20.41
CA GLU A 197 -8.91 13.88 -20.30
C GLU A 197 -7.72 14.25 -19.39
N ALA A 198 -7.21 15.48 -19.48
CA ALA A 198 -6.22 16.03 -18.56
C ALA A 198 -6.79 16.20 -17.14
N LYS A 199 -8.04 16.69 -16.99
CA LYS A 199 -8.71 16.72 -15.68
C LYS A 199 -8.97 15.34 -15.09
N ALA A 200 -9.38 14.36 -15.91
CA ALA A 200 -9.56 12.98 -15.46
C ALA A 200 -8.22 12.32 -15.09
N GLN A 201 -7.14 12.65 -15.79
CA GLN A 201 -5.78 12.24 -15.41
C GLN A 201 -5.31 12.94 -14.13
N ILE A 202 -5.57 14.23 -13.96
CA ILE A 202 -5.29 14.98 -12.72
C ILE A 202 -6.09 14.41 -11.55
N ASP A 203 -7.38 14.09 -11.73
CA ASP A 203 -8.21 13.46 -10.69
C ASP A 203 -7.68 12.06 -10.31
N SER A 204 -7.17 11.29 -11.29
CA SER A 204 -6.52 9.98 -11.01
C SER A 204 -5.15 10.11 -10.34
N LEU A 205 -4.40 11.18 -10.63
CA LEU A 205 -3.12 11.48 -9.99
C LEU A 205 -3.32 12.08 -8.59
N ARG A 206 -4.43 12.78 -8.37
CA ARG A 206 -4.87 13.29 -7.05
C ARG A 206 -5.14 12.14 -6.08
N GLN A 207 -5.67 11.01 -6.55
CA GLN A 207 -5.85 9.81 -5.73
C GLN A 207 -4.55 9.04 -5.51
N ALA A 208 -3.58 9.17 -6.41
CA ALA A 208 -2.29 8.46 -6.36
C ALA A 208 -1.15 9.31 -5.76
N SER A 209 -1.39 10.56 -5.37
CA SER A 209 -0.33 11.51 -4.96
C SER A 209 0.48 11.07 -3.74
N ASP A 210 -0.11 10.30 -2.83
CA ASP A 210 0.59 9.72 -1.68
C ASP A 210 1.45 8.49 -2.06
N GLU A 211 1.26 7.90 -3.25
CA GLU A 211 1.94 6.69 -3.73
C GLU A 211 2.86 6.92 -4.93
N LEU A 212 2.79 8.11 -5.54
CA LEU A 212 3.55 8.42 -6.75
C LEU A 212 5.02 8.60 -6.41
N THR A 213 5.83 7.60 -6.74
CA THR A 213 7.29 7.73 -6.63
C THR A 213 7.79 8.82 -7.59
N VAL A 214 8.96 9.40 -7.29
CA VAL A 214 9.63 10.38 -8.16
C VAL A 214 9.74 9.86 -9.61
N ASP A 215 9.95 8.55 -9.79
CA ASP A 215 10.00 7.89 -11.10
C ASP A 215 8.64 7.86 -11.82
N GLN A 216 7.54 7.66 -11.08
CA GLN A 216 6.20 7.69 -11.64
C GLN A 216 5.74 9.12 -11.98
N LEU A 217 6.12 10.11 -11.17
CA LEU A 217 5.96 11.53 -11.49
C LEU A 217 6.76 11.91 -12.74
N GLY A 218 7.99 11.40 -12.87
CA GLY A 218 8.85 11.61 -14.03
C GLY A 218 8.30 11.05 -15.35
N SER A 219 7.35 10.10 -15.28
CA SER A 219 6.68 9.54 -16.46
C SER A 219 5.47 10.36 -16.95
N GLN A 220 5.02 11.34 -16.17
CA GLN A 220 3.86 12.17 -16.51
C GLN A 220 4.18 13.23 -17.56
N SER A 221 3.14 13.69 -18.26
CA SER A 221 3.26 14.81 -19.19
C SER A 221 3.54 16.13 -18.45
N ILE A 222 4.30 17.02 -19.09
CA ILE A 222 4.68 18.32 -18.53
C ILE A 222 3.44 19.18 -18.26
N GLU A 223 2.41 19.09 -19.10
CA GLU A 223 1.16 19.82 -18.95
C GLU A 223 0.40 19.40 -17.69
N VAL A 224 0.40 18.11 -17.38
CA VAL A 224 -0.23 17.56 -16.17
C VAL A 224 0.55 17.98 -14.92
N LEU A 225 1.89 17.87 -14.96
CA LEU A 225 2.75 18.30 -13.86
C LEU A 225 2.66 19.82 -13.63
N ASP A 226 2.54 20.62 -14.70
CA ASP A 226 2.40 22.07 -14.60
C ASP A 226 1.11 22.47 -13.90
N GLU A 227 -0.03 21.90 -14.30
CA GLU A 227 -1.30 22.24 -13.67
C GLU A 227 -1.35 21.78 -12.21
N TRP A 228 -0.89 20.56 -11.93
CA TRP A 228 -0.85 20.04 -10.57
C TRP A 228 0.10 20.84 -9.66
N SER A 229 1.26 21.25 -10.17
CA SER A 229 2.20 22.07 -9.39
C SER A 229 1.61 23.42 -8.93
N LYS A 230 0.68 24.02 -9.70
CA LYS A 230 -0.02 25.26 -9.30
C LYS A 230 -1.04 25.00 -8.20
N GLU A 231 -1.83 23.94 -8.36
CA GLU A 231 -2.86 23.52 -7.41
C GLU A 231 -2.21 23.22 -6.06
N ILE A 232 -1.24 22.29 -6.03
CA ILE A 232 -0.58 21.88 -4.79
C ILE A 232 0.16 23.03 -4.11
N LEU A 233 0.85 23.90 -4.87
CA LEU A 233 1.52 25.06 -4.29
C LEU A 233 0.54 26.05 -3.64
N THR A 234 -0.62 26.25 -4.26
CA THR A 234 -1.68 27.13 -3.71
C THR A 234 -2.30 26.52 -2.47
N ASP A 235 -2.55 25.21 -2.47
CA ASP A 235 -3.12 24.49 -1.33
C ASP A 235 -2.16 24.48 -0.16
N THR A 236 -0.87 24.20 -0.39
CA THR A 236 0.16 24.22 0.64
C THR A 236 0.37 25.63 1.22
N ASP A 237 0.31 26.70 0.42
CA ASP A 237 0.38 28.08 0.94
C ASP A 237 -0.79 28.40 1.89
N ASN A 238 -2.01 27.98 1.52
CA ASN A 238 -3.18 28.11 2.39
C ASN A 238 -3.05 27.26 3.66
N ALA A 239 -2.51 26.04 3.54
CA ALA A 239 -2.26 25.14 4.66
C ALA A 239 -1.23 25.73 5.64
N VAL A 240 -0.16 26.37 5.15
CA VAL A 240 0.83 27.07 5.97
C VAL A 240 0.19 28.22 6.74
N ARG A 241 -0.66 29.03 6.10
CA ARG A 241 -1.36 30.13 6.80
C ARG A 241 -2.28 29.59 7.90
N THR A 242 -3.05 28.56 7.59
CA THR A 242 -3.97 27.92 8.54
C THR A 242 -3.20 27.29 9.71
N SER A 243 -2.11 26.58 9.41
CA SER A 243 -1.23 25.96 10.41
C SER A 243 -0.57 26.97 11.33
N ALA A 244 -0.30 28.19 10.86
CA ALA A 244 0.20 29.27 11.72
C ALA A 244 -0.84 29.72 12.76
N GLU A 245 -2.13 29.74 12.40
CA GLU A 245 -3.23 30.04 13.32
C GLU A 245 -3.41 28.90 14.33
N GLU A 246 -3.37 27.65 13.87
CA GLU A 246 -3.45 26.45 14.72
C GLU A 246 -2.28 26.35 15.69
N LEU A 247 -1.05 26.66 15.26
CA LEU A 247 0.11 26.69 16.16
C LEU A 247 -0.10 27.69 17.31
N ARG A 248 -0.73 28.84 17.04
CA ARG A 248 -1.02 29.82 18.09
C ARG A 248 -2.01 29.27 19.11
N LEU A 249 -3.05 28.57 18.66
CA LEU A 249 -4.02 27.90 19.53
C LEU A 249 -3.34 26.77 20.33
N ALA A 250 -2.52 25.96 19.68
CA ALA A 250 -1.78 24.88 20.34
C ALA A 250 -0.82 25.42 21.41
N VAL A 251 -0.18 26.57 21.19
CA VAL A 251 0.68 27.22 22.20
C VAL A 251 -0.15 27.65 23.41
N ASP A 252 -1.34 28.20 23.17
CA ASP A 252 -2.26 28.60 24.25
C ASP A 252 -2.78 27.37 25.04
N GLU A 253 -3.00 26.23 24.38
CA GLU A 253 -3.55 24.98 24.96
C GLU A 253 -2.51 24.08 25.65
N PHE A 254 -1.31 23.98 25.10
CA PHE A 254 -0.29 22.99 25.50
C PHE A 254 1.05 23.61 25.91
N GLY A 255 1.25 24.90 25.64
CA GLY A 255 2.45 25.64 26.00
C GLY A 255 3.62 25.48 25.02
N GLU A 256 4.57 26.41 25.13
CA GLU A 256 5.70 26.61 24.21
C GLU A 256 6.57 25.36 23.95
N GLN A 257 6.83 24.57 24.99
CA GLN A 257 7.72 23.42 24.88
C GLN A 257 7.08 22.26 24.11
N ALA A 258 5.78 22.02 24.31
CA ALA A 258 5.05 20.96 23.62
C ALA A 258 4.85 21.28 22.13
N THR A 259 4.78 22.57 21.77
CA THR A 259 4.58 23.04 20.40
C THR A 259 5.85 23.25 19.58
N ALA A 260 7.03 22.96 20.13
CA ALA A 260 8.30 23.17 19.44
C ALA A 260 8.40 22.38 18.11
N PRO A 261 7.96 21.11 18.00
CA PRO A 261 7.98 20.38 16.72
C PRO A 261 7.07 21.01 15.66
N PHE A 262 5.88 21.48 16.04
CA PHE A 262 4.95 22.14 15.11
C PHE A 262 5.50 23.46 14.60
N ARG A 263 6.15 24.24 15.47
CA ARG A 263 6.87 25.45 15.04
C ARG A 263 7.97 25.12 14.01
N ALA A 264 8.77 24.07 14.26
CA ALA A 264 9.82 23.67 13.34
C ALA A 264 9.27 23.20 11.98
N ALA A 265 8.17 22.45 11.98
CA ALA A 265 7.46 22.03 10.78
C ALA A 265 6.90 23.22 10.00
N LEU A 266 6.28 24.19 10.69
CA LEU A 266 5.78 25.42 10.08
C LEU A 266 6.89 26.26 9.46
N ASP A 267 8.00 26.44 10.15
CA ASP A 267 9.17 27.16 9.63
C ASP A 267 9.76 26.44 8.39
N ALA A 268 9.76 25.11 8.38
CA ALA A 268 10.20 24.31 7.22
C ALA A 268 9.24 24.46 6.04
N ALA A 269 7.93 24.39 6.28
CA ALA A 269 6.90 24.56 5.26
C ALA A 269 6.93 25.96 4.63
N GLN A 270 7.13 27.01 5.43
CA GLN A 270 7.33 28.37 4.91
C GLN A 270 8.52 28.47 3.97
N ARG A 271 9.65 27.81 4.29
CA ARG A 271 10.82 27.76 3.40
C ARG A 271 10.56 26.94 2.14
N GLY A 272 9.89 25.78 2.27
CA GLY A 272 9.52 24.93 1.15
C GLY A 272 8.63 25.65 0.14
N VAL A 273 7.56 26.30 0.62
CA VAL A 273 6.65 27.10 -0.21
C VAL A 273 7.38 28.28 -0.85
N ALA A 274 8.23 29.00 -0.11
CA ALA A 274 9.01 30.10 -0.68
C ALA A 274 9.95 29.64 -1.81
N ASN A 275 10.63 28.51 -1.64
CA ASN A 275 11.49 27.92 -2.68
C ASN A 275 10.68 27.47 -3.90
N SER A 276 9.53 26.83 -3.68
CA SER A 276 8.60 26.43 -4.74
C SER A 276 8.10 27.61 -5.57
N PHE A 277 7.80 28.76 -4.94
CA PHE A 277 7.46 29.99 -5.67
C PHE A 277 8.62 30.53 -6.52
N VAL A 278 9.88 30.39 -6.07
CA VAL A 278 11.05 30.76 -6.88
C VAL A 278 11.18 29.85 -8.11
N LEU A 279 10.98 28.54 -7.94
CA LEU A 279 10.97 27.59 -9.06
C LEU A 279 9.82 27.89 -10.03
N ARG A 280 8.63 28.19 -9.50
CA ARG A 280 7.46 28.58 -10.27
C ARG A 280 7.70 29.85 -11.08
N GLN A 281 8.32 30.86 -10.47
CA GLN A 281 8.65 32.11 -11.15
C GLN A 281 9.58 31.89 -12.35
N ARG A 282 10.56 30.98 -12.23
CA ARG A 282 11.46 30.63 -13.33
C ARG A 282 10.69 29.93 -14.47
N LEU A 283 9.87 28.94 -14.12
CA LEU A 283 9.02 28.22 -15.09
C LEU A 283 8.02 29.12 -15.86
N ASP A 284 7.64 30.25 -15.26
CA ASP A 284 6.69 31.22 -15.82
C ASP A 284 7.38 32.45 -16.44
N ASP A 285 8.72 32.50 -16.50
CA ASP A 285 9.45 33.61 -17.11
C ASP A 285 9.54 33.49 -18.66
N ALA A 286 10.25 34.43 -19.31
CA ALA A 286 10.34 34.50 -20.77
C ALA A 286 11.44 33.61 -21.38
N ILE A 287 12.21 32.90 -20.57
CA ILE A 287 13.31 32.03 -20.93
C ILE A 287 12.80 30.59 -20.89
N GLU A 288 12.77 29.90 -22.03
CA GLU A 288 12.31 28.51 -22.07
C GLU A 288 13.41 27.54 -21.61
N GLU A 289 13.16 26.77 -20.54
CA GLU A 289 13.96 25.60 -20.17
C GLU A 289 13.80 24.43 -21.15
N THR A 290 14.75 23.49 -21.10
CA THR A 290 14.57 22.21 -21.80
C THR A 290 13.43 21.40 -21.17
N SER A 291 12.82 20.48 -21.93
CA SER A 291 11.72 19.64 -21.46
C SER A 291 12.06 18.84 -20.20
N ASP A 292 13.32 18.40 -20.06
CA ASP A 292 13.77 17.61 -18.91
C ASP A 292 14.02 18.48 -17.68
N GLU A 293 14.58 19.69 -17.85
CA GLU A 293 14.73 20.68 -16.78
C GLU A 293 13.36 21.14 -16.26
N ARG A 294 12.44 21.47 -17.17
CA ARG A 294 11.06 21.87 -16.84
C ARG A 294 10.35 20.76 -16.05
N ARG A 295 10.49 19.50 -16.48
CA ARG A 295 9.93 18.36 -15.75
C ARG A 295 10.54 18.24 -14.35
N SER A 296 11.87 18.32 -14.23
CA SER A 296 12.55 18.21 -12.94
C SER A 296 12.07 19.26 -11.95
N MET A 297 11.95 20.52 -12.38
CA MET A 297 11.48 21.62 -11.52
C MET A 297 10.01 21.45 -11.10
N LEU A 298 9.15 20.95 -12.00
CA LEU A 298 7.75 20.66 -11.67
C LEU A 298 7.61 19.52 -10.66
N VAL A 299 8.39 18.45 -10.84
CA VAL A 299 8.45 17.35 -9.87
C VAL A 299 8.95 17.85 -8.52
N GLU A 300 10.00 18.67 -8.50
CA GLU A 300 10.54 19.25 -7.26
C GLU A 300 9.52 20.12 -6.51
N ILE A 301 8.74 20.95 -7.21
CA ILE A 301 7.64 21.71 -6.60
C ILE A 301 6.62 20.77 -5.98
N ILE A 302 6.16 19.75 -6.72
CA ILE A 302 5.12 18.82 -6.27
C ILE A 302 5.61 18.05 -5.03
N THR A 303 6.82 17.47 -5.08
CA THR A 303 7.35 16.69 -3.96
C THR A 303 7.60 17.57 -2.73
N THR A 304 8.17 18.76 -2.91
CA THR A 304 8.40 19.69 -1.79
C THR A 304 7.09 20.10 -1.13
N CYS A 305 6.06 20.42 -1.91
CA CYS A 305 4.76 20.82 -1.36
C CYS A 305 4.06 19.65 -0.66
N HIS A 306 4.15 18.44 -1.22
CA HIS A 306 3.63 17.21 -0.61
C HIS A 306 4.32 16.90 0.73
N ASP A 307 5.65 16.93 0.78
CA ASP A 307 6.42 16.61 1.99
C ASP A 307 6.11 17.58 3.13
N VAL A 308 6.05 18.89 2.83
CA VAL A 308 5.82 19.90 3.88
C VAL A 308 4.37 19.95 4.33
N ASP A 309 3.42 19.74 3.42
CA ASP A 309 2.01 19.54 3.79
C ASP A 309 1.89 18.30 4.69
N GLY A 310 2.53 17.20 4.26
CA GLY A 310 2.82 15.95 4.98
C GLY A 310 3.12 16.17 6.47
N ALA A 311 4.21 16.91 6.70
CA ALA A 311 4.71 17.23 8.02
C ALA A 311 3.74 18.10 8.83
N LEU A 312 2.99 19.03 8.22
CA LEU A 312 2.04 19.88 8.93
C LEU A 312 0.84 19.09 9.49
N ASP A 313 0.19 18.22 8.71
CA ASP A 313 -0.95 17.47 9.27
C ASP A 313 -0.52 16.47 10.34
N GLU A 314 0.70 15.94 10.27
CA GLU A 314 1.22 15.07 11.34
C GLU A 314 1.20 15.80 12.68
N GLN A 315 1.58 17.09 12.69
CA GLN A 315 1.56 17.91 13.90
C GLN A 315 0.13 18.20 14.35
N VAL A 316 -0.78 18.53 13.43
CA VAL A 316 -2.21 18.76 13.75
C VAL A 316 -2.82 17.51 14.40
N ARG A 317 -2.59 16.32 13.82
CA ARG A 317 -3.04 15.04 14.40
C ARG A 317 -2.48 14.80 15.77
N ALA A 318 -1.19 15.07 15.97
CA ALA A 318 -0.56 14.88 17.27
C ALA A 318 -1.28 15.71 18.35
N PHE A 319 -1.69 16.95 18.05
CA PHE A 319 -2.47 17.76 18.99
C PHE A 319 -3.91 17.27 19.17
N ASP A 320 -4.57 16.80 18.12
CA ASP A 320 -5.90 16.20 18.23
C ASP A 320 -5.88 14.95 19.11
N GLU A 321 -4.86 14.11 18.99
CA GLU A 321 -4.64 12.97 19.86
C GLU A 321 -4.39 13.40 21.31
N MET A 322 -3.57 14.44 21.53
CA MET A 322 -3.35 14.99 22.88
C MET A 322 -4.66 15.51 23.48
N ARG A 323 -5.48 16.21 22.69
CA ARG A 323 -6.79 16.73 23.13
C ARG A 323 -7.74 15.59 23.48
N ASN A 324 -7.83 14.57 22.64
CA ASN A 324 -8.64 13.37 22.91
C ASN A 324 -8.17 12.63 24.16
N LEU A 325 -6.85 12.54 24.37
CA LEU A 325 -6.29 11.94 25.58
C LEU A 325 -6.68 12.74 26.82
N LEU A 326 -6.56 14.07 26.81
CA LEU A 326 -6.95 14.91 27.94
C LEU A 326 -8.45 14.84 28.25
N LEU A 327 -9.31 14.77 27.22
CA LEU A 327 -10.76 14.62 27.40
C LEU A 327 -11.13 13.31 28.12
N GLY A 328 -10.43 12.22 27.79
CA GLY A 328 -10.63 10.90 28.42
C GLY A 328 -9.69 10.59 29.59
N ALA A 329 -8.88 11.56 30.04
CA ALA A 329 -7.80 11.31 30.99
C ALA A 329 -8.25 10.70 32.33
N PRO A 330 -9.35 11.15 32.97
CA PRO A 330 -9.80 10.57 34.24
C PRO A 330 -10.10 9.07 34.15
N ASP A 331 -10.89 8.66 33.14
CA ASP A 331 -11.28 7.26 32.95
C ASP A 331 -10.05 6.38 32.61
N ARG A 332 -9.09 6.92 31.83
CA ARG A 332 -7.84 6.21 31.50
C ARG A 332 -6.96 6.02 32.73
N LEU A 333 -6.80 7.03 33.58
CA LEU A 333 -6.02 6.93 34.82
C LEU A 333 -6.65 5.91 35.79
N ASP A 334 -7.98 5.85 35.86
CA ASP A 334 -8.69 4.83 36.64
C ASP A 334 -8.48 3.42 36.08
N ASP A 335 -8.48 3.27 34.75
CA ASP A 335 -8.17 1.99 34.11
C ASP A 335 -6.73 1.53 34.37
N LEU A 336 -5.76 2.43 34.21
CA LEU A 336 -4.35 2.17 34.51
C LEU A 336 -4.16 1.74 35.97
N THR A 337 -4.85 2.39 36.91
CA THR A 337 -4.81 2.02 38.33
C THR A 337 -5.27 0.57 38.54
N ARG A 338 -6.36 0.15 37.89
CA ARG A 338 -6.84 -1.24 37.97
C ARG A 338 -5.84 -2.23 37.38
N ARG A 339 -5.24 -1.90 36.22
CA ARG A 339 -4.22 -2.74 35.56
C ARG A 339 -2.95 -2.88 36.41
N ILE A 340 -2.52 -1.81 37.07
CA ILE A 340 -1.39 -1.83 38.01
C ILE A 340 -1.67 -2.79 39.18
N VAL A 341 -2.88 -2.75 39.77
CA VAL A 341 -3.26 -3.66 40.86
C VAL A 341 -3.28 -5.13 40.41
N ASP A 342 -3.76 -5.39 39.19
CA ASP A 342 -3.69 -6.72 38.58
C ASP A 342 -2.24 -7.19 38.40
N LEU A 343 -1.38 -6.34 37.84
CA LEU A 343 0.04 -6.63 37.63
C LEU A 343 0.78 -6.91 38.95
N LYS A 344 0.47 -6.21 40.04
CA LYS A 344 1.04 -6.51 41.36
C LYS A 344 0.70 -7.91 41.83
N THR A 345 -0.54 -8.34 41.63
CA THR A 345 -1.01 -9.70 41.99
C THR A 345 -0.33 -10.75 41.10
N ARG A 346 -0.17 -10.45 39.81
CA ARG A 346 0.52 -11.33 38.86
C ARG A 346 2.02 -11.43 39.12
N SER A 347 2.69 -10.36 39.58
CA SER A 347 4.11 -10.39 39.95
C SER A 347 4.39 -11.47 41.02
N GLN A 348 3.57 -11.50 42.07
CA GLN A 348 3.66 -12.50 43.15
C GLN A 348 3.49 -13.93 42.62
N THR A 349 2.58 -14.13 41.67
CA THR A 349 2.38 -15.44 41.02
C THR A 349 3.58 -15.80 40.13
N ALA A 350 4.11 -14.82 39.37
CA ALA A 350 5.24 -15.01 38.48
C ALA A 350 6.54 -15.35 39.23
N GLU A 351 6.74 -14.80 40.43
CA GLU A 351 7.87 -15.16 41.30
C GLU A 351 7.85 -16.66 41.67
N ALA A 352 6.67 -17.17 42.07
CA ALA A 352 6.49 -18.60 42.33
C ALA A 352 6.69 -19.45 41.08
N SER A 353 6.17 -19.02 39.92
CA SER A 353 6.37 -19.70 38.64
C SER A 353 7.84 -19.74 38.23
N LEU A 354 8.58 -18.64 38.41
CA LEU A 354 10.01 -18.57 38.12
C LEU A 354 10.81 -19.53 39.01
N ALA A 355 10.47 -19.64 40.30
CA ALA A 355 11.10 -20.62 41.19
C ALA A 355 10.88 -22.07 40.72
N VAL A 356 9.67 -22.39 40.25
CA VAL A 356 9.36 -23.71 39.66
C VAL A 356 10.15 -23.94 38.37
N LEU A 357 10.28 -22.93 37.51
CA LEU A 357 11.07 -23.00 36.28
C LEU A 357 12.55 -23.24 36.57
N ILE A 358 13.15 -22.53 37.53
CA ILE A 358 14.54 -22.73 37.97
C ILE A 358 14.73 -24.16 38.49
N ALA A 359 13.80 -24.66 39.30
CA ALA A 359 13.87 -26.03 39.83
C ALA A 359 13.75 -27.10 38.74
N LYS A 360 12.93 -26.85 37.70
CA LYS A 360 12.68 -27.80 36.60
C LYS A 360 13.81 -27.82 35.56
N HIS A 361 14.31 -26.64 35.16
CA HIS A 361 15.22 -26.49 34.03
C HIS A 361 16.66 -26.16 34.43
N GLY A 362 16.89 -25.71 35.66
CA GLY A 362 18.17 -25.16 36.12
C GLY A 362 18.30 -23.67 35.80
N GLU A 363 19.09 -22.95 36.60
CA GLU A 363 19.25 -21.49 36.53
C GLU A 363 19.78 -21.00 35.18
N ALA A 364 20.70 -21.76 34.56
CA ALA A 364 21.28 -21.40 33.27
C ALA A 364 20.24 -21.30 32.14
N ARG A 365 19.30 -22.26 32.06
CA ARG A 365 18.27 -22.33 31.01
C ARG A 365 17.20 -21.25 31.11
N VAL A 366 17.04 -20.64 32.29
CA VAL A 366 16.00 -19.62 32.55
C VAL A 366 16.60 -18.24 32.76
N LYS A 367 17.90 -18.08 32.50
CA LYS A 367 18.65 -16.82 32.67
C LYS A 367 18.01 -15.65 31.94
N ALA A 368 17.43 -15.89 30.76
CA ALA A 368 16.74 -14.87 29.97
C ALA A 368 15.52 -14.24 30.69
N VAL A 369 14.89 -14.96 31.62
CA VAL A 369 13.70 -14.48 32.36
C VAL A 369 13.95 -14.29 33.85
N SER A 370 15.17 -14.55 34.34
CA SER A 370 15.46 -14.59 35.78
C SER A 370 15.28 -13.25 36.49
N HIS A 371 15.44 -12.13 35.77
CA HIS A 371 15.29 -10.77 36.32
C HIS A 371 13.94 -10.13 35.98
N ASN A 372 13.06 -10.85 35.26
CA ASN A 372 11.84 -10.24 34.72
C ASN A 372 10.86 -9.82 35.82
N VAL A 373 10.82 -10.52 36.96
CA VAL A 373 10.00 -10.12 38.12
C VAL A 373 10.48 -8.78 38.67
N GLU A 374 11.77 -8.66 38.98
CA GLU A 374 12.37 -7.42 39.50
C GLU A 374 12.17 -6.23 38.54
N LEU A 375 12.38 -6.46 37.24
CA LEU A 375 12.16 -5.45 36.21
C LEU A 375 10.67 -5.07 36.11
N ALA A 376 9.75 -6.03 36.18
CA ALA A 376 8.32 -5.76 36.14
C ALA A 376 7.89 -4.93 37.36
N GLU A 377 8.41 -5.23 38.55
CA GLU A 377 8.12 -4.45 39.77
C GLU A 377 8.60 -3.00 39.67
N LYS A 378 9.77 -2.77 39.08
CA LYS A 378 10.26 -1.42 38.78
C LYS A 378 9.34 -0.68 37.81
N GLN A 379 8.86 -1.36 36.76
CA GLN A 379 7.92 -0.76 35.81
C GLN A 379 6.55 -0.48 36.43
N ILE A 380 6.06 -1.37 37.31
CA ILE A 380 4.83 -1.16 38.06
C ILE A 380 4.95 0.08 38.95
N ALA A 381 6.06 0.23 39.69
CA ALA A 381 6.29 1.40 40.54
C ALA A 381 6.38 2.69 39.72
N PHE A 382 7.08 2.67 38.57
CA PHE A 382 7.14 3.81 37.67
C PHE A 382 5.77 4.15 37.08
N ALA A 383 4.94 3.16 36.75
CA ALA A 383 3.57 3.39 36.31
C ALA A 383 2.71 4.05 37.39
N GLU A 384 2.87 3.65 38.66
CA GLU A 384 2.16 4.27 39.79
C GLU A 384 2.50 5.74 39.96
N GLU A 385 3.80 6.07 39.96
CA GLU A 385 4.28 7.46 40.04
C GLU A 385 3.70 8.31 38.90
N ASN A 386 3.70 7.80 37.68
CA ASN A 386 3.14 8.51 36.53
C ASN A 386 1.60 8.60 36.54
N VAL A 387 0.90 7.64 37.13
CA VAL A 387 -0.56 7.77 37.33
C VAL A 387 -0.85 8.88 38.35
N ASP A 388 -0.08 8.98 39.42
CA ASP A 388 -0.22 10.04 40.42
C ASP A 388 0.10 11.42 39.82
N ASP A 389 1.21 11.55 39.08
CA ASP A 389 1.57 12.76 38.35
C ASP A 389 0.51 13.15 37.32
N GLY A 390 -0.04 12.16 36.61
CA GLY A 390 -1.14 12.34 35.67
C GLY A 390 -2.39 12.90 36.35
N ARG A 391 -2.78 12.35 37.51
CA ARG A 391 -3.91 12.85 38.30
C ARG A 391 -3.68 14.28 38.78
N GLU A 392 -2.48 14.61 39.25
CA GLU A 392 -2.15 15.99 39.62
C GLU A 392 -2.27 16.93 38.39
N ALA A 393 -1.67 16.55 37.27
CA ALA A 393 -1.62 17.36 36.06
C ALA A 393 -3.02 17.62 35.47
N VAL A 394 -3.94 16.66 35.52
CA VAL A 394 -5.32 16.84 35.03
C VAL A 394 -6.10 17.87 35.86
N THR A 395 -5.76 18.06 37.15
CA THR A 395 -6.43 19.09 37.99
C THR A 395 -5.97 20.52 37.71
N LYS A 396 -4.91 20.71 36.91
CA LYS A 396 -4.41 22.04 36.54
C LYS A 396 -5.42 22.74 35.61
N PRO A 397 -5.43 24.09 35.57
CA PRO A 397 -6.27 24.83 34.63
C PRO A 397 -6.02 24.42 33.17
N ALA A 398 -7.05 24.53 32.33
CA ALA A 398 -6.90 24.39 30.86
C ALA A 398 -5.74 25.27 30.36
N GLY A 399 -4.93 24.76 29.43
CA GLY A 399 -3.67 25.39 29.03
C GLY A 399 -2.43 24.93 29.81
N ARG A 400 -2.60 24.19 30.93
CA ARG A 400 -1.49 23.72 31.79
C ARG A 400 -1.52 22.22 32.09
N GLN A 401 -2.37 21.49 31.39
CA GLN A 401 -2.57 20.05 31.57
C GLN A 401 -1.63 19.20 30.70
N GLY A 402 -0.77 19.82 29.88
CA GLY A 402 0.13 19.09 28.95
C GLY A 402 1.00 18.01 29.62
N ALA A 403 1.40 18.21 30.88
CA ALA A 403 2.13 17.19 31.65
C ALA A 403 1.34 15.88 31.85
N ALA A 404 0.01 15.92 31.84
CA ALA A 404 -0.84 14.74 31.97
C ALA A 404 -0.69 13.79 30.78
N VAL A 405 -0.50 14.32 29.57
CA VAL A 405 -0.27 13.52 28.36
C VAL A 405 0.98 12.66 28.51
N ALA A 406 2.09 13.28 28.92
CA ALA A 406 3.36 12.60 29.12
C ALA A 406 3.26 11.52 30.21
N ALA A 407 2.65 11.87 31.35
CA ALA A 407 2.47 10.97 32.47
C ALA A 407 1.59 9.75 32.10
N ILE A 408 0.45 9.96 31.43
CA ILE A 408 -0.43 8.88 30.99
C ILE A 408 0.29 7.94 30.01
N ARG A 409 0.99 8.49 29.01
CA ARG A 409 1.74 7.68 28.03
C ARG A 409 2.87 6.90 28.69
N ALA A 410 3.58 7.50 29.63
CA ALA A 410 4.63 6.82 30.40
C ALA A 410 4.06 5.67 31.24
N ALA A 411 2.92 5.88 31.92
CA ALA A 411 2.23 4.83 32.66
C ALA A 411 1.71 3.70 31.74
N GLU A 412 1.11 4.03 30.59
CA GLU A 412 0.67 3.04 29.60
C GLU A 412 1.84 2.17 29.10
N GLY A 413 2.97 2.80 28.76
CA GLY A 413 4.20 2.11 28.34
C GLY A 413 4.77 1.21 29.43
N ALA A 414 4.84 1.69 30.67
CA ALA A 414 5.36 0.95 31.81
C ALA A 414 4.47 -0.27 32.15
N VAL A 415 3.15 -0.09 32.16
CA VAL A 415 2.17 -1.19 32.34
C VAL A 415 2.33 -2.24 31.23
N ALA A 416 2.47 -1.81 29.97
CA ALA A 416 2.69 -2.74 28.86
C ALA A 416 4.02 -3.49 28.97
N GLN A 417 5.08 -2.84 29.45
CA GLN A 417 6.38 -3.48 29.65
C GLN A 417 6.34 -4.49 30.81
N ALA A 418 5.72 -4.14 31.93
CA ALA A 418 5.50 -5.06 33.05
C ALA A 418 4.70 -6.30 32.60
N ASP A 419 3.62 -6.11 31.85
CA ASP A 419 2.82 -7.20 31.31
C ASP A 419 3.65 -8.16 30.43
N LYS A 420 4.46 -7.62 29.52
CA LYS A 420 5.37 -8.40 28.66
C LYS A 420 6.37 -9.22 29.48
N LEU A 421 7.00 -8.60 30.48
CA LEU A 421 7.98 -9.27 31.34
C LEU A 421 7.36 -10.44 32.12
N LEU A 422 6.16 -10.24 32.69
CA LEU A 422 5.45 -11.29 33.44
C LEU A 422 4.94 -12.40 32.50
N ASN A 423 4.44 -12.06 31.32
CA ASN A 423 4.01 -13.04 30.31
C ASN A 423 5.18 -13.88 29.79
N ALA A 424 6.37 -13.30 29.64
CA ALA A 424 7.57 -14.05 29.27
C ALA A 424 7.90 -15.16 30.28
N ILE A 425 7.69 -14.93 31.59
CA ILE A 425 7.84 -15.96 32.62
C ILE A 425 6.76 -17.04 32.46
N ALA A 426 5.49 -16.64 32.30
CA ALA A 426 4.38 -17.57 32.14
C ALA A 426 4.55 -18.51 30.93
N ASN A 427 5.14 -18.00 29.85
CA ASN A 427 5.36 -18.74 28.61
C ASN A 427 6.72 -19.44 28.52
N ALA A 428 7.65 -19.19 29.46
CA ALA A 428 9.02 -19.68 29.40
C ALA A 428 9.10 -21.22 29.31
N ASP A 429 8.24 -21.95 30.02
CA ASP A 429 8.26 -23.42 29.98
C ASP A 429 7.97 -23.97 28.57
N ALA A 430 6.94 -23.41 27.93
CA ALA A 430 6.55 -23.79 26.58
C ALA A 430 7.62 -23.35 25.57
N ALA A 431 8.14 -22.12 25.70
CA ALA A 431 9.17 -21.59 24.82
C ALA A 431 10.49 -22.40 24.89
N ILE A 432 10.93 -22.81 26.09
CA ILE A 432 12.10 -23.68 26.26
C ILE A 432 11.86 -25.06 25.60
N GLY A 433 10.68 -25.64 25.78
CA GLY A 433 10.34 -26.93 25.17
C GLY A 433 10.25 -26.88 23.64
N GLU A 434 9.67 -25.81 23.10
CA GLU A 434 9.55 -25.57 21.67
C GLU A 434 10.92 -25.29 21.04
N ALA A 435 11.74 -24.44 21.66
CA ALA A 435 13.12 -24.19 21.23
C ALA A 435 13.92 -25.49 21.19
N ALA A 436 13.86 -26.31 22.24
CA ALA A 436 14.54 -27.61 22.25
C ALA A 436 14.07 -28.55 21.11
N THR A 437 12.80 -28.46 20.71
CA THR A 437 12.24 -29.27 19.61
C THR A 437 12.66 -28.76 18.24
N ARG A 438 12.72 -27.44 18.05
CA ARG A 438 13.01 -26.79 16.76
C ARG A 438 14.50 -26.60 16.50
N LEU A 439 15.32 -26.49 17.55
CA LEU A 439 16.76 -26.23 17.47
C LEU A 439 17.51 -27.17 16.51
N PRO A 440 17.28 -28.50 16.49
CA PRO A 440 17.96 -29.37 15.53
C PRO A 440 17.67 -29.01 14.07
N GLY A 441 16.41 -28.65 13.75
CA GLY A 441 16.04 -28.25 12.39
C GLY A 441 16.67 -26.92 11.98
N LEU A 442 16.73 -25.96 12.90
CA LEU A 442 17.37 -24.67 12.66
C LEU A 442 18.91 -24.81 12.50
N ILE A 443 19.54 -25.72 13.24
CA ILE A 443 20.97 -26.06 13.03
C ILE A 443 21.18 -26.61 11.61
N ASP A 444 20.31 -27.53 11.16
CA ASP A 444 20.41 -28.11 9.81
C ASP A 444 20.20 -27.05 8.71
N GLU A 445 19.25 -26.13 8.92
CA GLU A 445 18.94 -25.00 8.03
C GLU A 445 20.14 -24.05 7.88
N VAL A 446 20.62 -23.47 8.99
CA VAL A 446 21.77 -22.54 8.99
C VAL A 446 23.04 -23.23 8.45
N THR A 447 23.23 -24.53 8.72
CA THR A 447 24.34 -25.31 8.14
C THR A 447 24.22 -25.43 6.62
N GLY A 448 23.00 -25.63 6.11
CA GLY A 448 22.71 -25.67 4.68
C GLY A 448 22.96 -24.31 4.00
N GLU A 449 22.56 -23.23 4.64
CA GLU A 449 22.76 -21.86 4.19
C GLU A 449 24.22 -21.45 4.15
N LEU A 450 25.00 -21.81 5.18
CA LEU A 450 26.45 -21.62 5.18
C LEU A 450 27.13 -22.35 4.02
N LYS A 451 26.62 -23.54 3.66
CA LYS A 451 27.11 -24.29 2.49
C LYS A 451 26.71 -23.62 1.18
N GLU A 452 25.52 -23.02 1.11
CA GLU A 452 25.11 -22.23 -0.05
C GLU A 452 25.99 -20.99 -0.23
N ALA A 453 26.32 -20.30 0.86
CA ALA A 453 27.17 -19.10 0.84
C ALA A 453 28.54 -19.36 0.19
N GLU A 454 29.08 -20.58 0.26
CA GLU A 454 30.33 -20.98 -0.41
C GLU A 454 30.27 -20.85 -1.95
N GLY A 455 29.06 -20.93 -2.54
CA GLY A 455 28.82 -20.79 -3.97
C GLY A 455 28.61 -19.34 -4.44
N LEU A 456 28.53 -18.37 -3.53
CA LEU A 456 28.26 -16.97 -3.83
C LEU A 456 29.54 -16.13 -3.86
N THR A 457 29.44 -14.96 -4.48
CA THR A 457 30.55 -13.99 -4.49
C THR A 457 30.62 -13.29 -3.14
N ALA A 458 31.80 -13.30 -2.50
CA ALA A 458 31.99 -12.69 -1.20
C ALA A 458 31.78 -11.17 -1.25
N THR A 459 30.82 -10.68 -0.46
CA THR A 459 30.65 -9.26 -0.12
C THR A 459 30.98 -9.05 1.36
N PRO A 460 31.25 -7.82 1.83
CA PRO A 460 31.45 -7.55 3.25
C PRO A 460 30.28 -8.03 4.11
N GLU A 461 29.05 -7.83 3.63
CA GLU A 461 27.81 -8.20 4.32
C GLU A 461 27.67 -9.73 4.42
N LEU A 462 27.87 -10.45 3.32
CA LEU A 462 27.85 -11.92 3.32
C LEU A 462 28.96 -12.51 4.20
N THR A 463 30.14 -11.89 4.18
CA THR A 463 31.27 -12.34 5.02
C THR A 463 30.97 -12.15 6.51
N ALA A 464 30.37 -11.03 6.88
CA ALA A 464 29.96 -10.75 8.26
C ALA A 464 28.87 -11.72 8.72
N ALA A 465 27.82 -11.92 7.92
CA ALA A 465 26.72 -12.81 8.24
C ALA A 465 27.19 -14.28 8.37
N VAL A 466 28.07 -14.75 7.47
CA VAL A 466 28.69 -16.08 7.56
C VAL A 466 29.52 -16.24 8.84
N ALA A 467 30.23 -15.20 9.28
CA ALA A 467 30.99 -15.25 10.52
C ALA A 467 30.08 -15.33 11.75
N ALA A 468 29.03 -14.50 11.81
CA ALA A 468 28.05 -14.52 12.89
C ALA A 468 27.31 -15.87 12.98
N ALA A 469 26.86 -16.41 11.84
CA ALA A 469 26.19 -17.71 11.79
C ALA A 469 27.09 -18.87 12.25
N ARG A 470 28.40 -18.83 11.96
CA ARG A 470 29.36 -19.82 12.47
C ARG A 470 29.52 -19.72 13.99
N GLU A 471 29.61 -18.51 14.53
CA GLU A 471 29.68 -18.29 15.97
C GLU A 471 28.41 -18.78 16.68
N ALA A 472 27.24 -18.51 16.10
CA ALA A 472 25.96 -18.98 16.62
C ALA A 472 25.85 -20.51 16.57
N LEU A 473 26.31 -21.16 15.50
CA LEU A 473 26.36 -22.64 15.41
C LEU A 473 27.33 -23.25 16.43
N ASP A 474 28.49 -22.64 16.65
CA ASP A 474 29.45 -23.09 17.66
C ASP A 474 28.84 -22.98 19.07
N TYR A 475 28.17 -21.85 19.35
CA TYR A 475 27.45 -21.65 20.60
C TYR A 475 26.30 -22.65 20.77
N ALA A 476 25.49 -22.88 19.73
CA ALA A 476 24.39 -23.82 19.76
C ALA A 476 24.87 -25.26 19.96
N SER A 477 25.96 -25.65 19.29
CA SER A 477 26.57 -26.98 19.45
C SER A 477 27.10 -27.21 20.86
N ALA A 478 27.69 -26.17 21.47
CA ALA A 478 28.19 -26.22 22.84
C ALA A 478 27.08 -26.23 23.91
N ASN A 479 25.89 -25.70 23.59
CA ASN A 479 24.82 -25.44 24.56
C ASN A 479 23.48 -26.13 24.25
N VAL A 480 23.43 -27.05 23.28
CA VAL A 480 22.19 -27.73 22.85
C VAL A 480 21.41 -28.37 24.00
N GLU A 481 22.10 -28.90 25.01
CA GLU A 481 21.46 -29.45 26.21
C GLU A 481 21.37 -28.44 27.36
N SER A 482 22.38 -27.60 27.57
CA SER A 482 22.47 -26.72 28.74
C SER A 482 21.70 -25.41 28.61
N ASP A 483 21.47 -24.92 27.39
CA ASP A 483 20.72 -23.70 27.08
C ASP A 483 20.10 -23.77 25.67
N PRO A 484 19.13 -24.66 25.42
CA PRO A 484 18.48 -24.80 24.12
C PRO A 484 17.73 -23.54 23.68
N PHE A 485 17.24 -22.75 24.64
CA PHE A 485 16.52 -21.51 24.34
C PHE A 485 17.48 -20.38 23.93
N GLY A 486 18.60 -20.21 24.65
CA GLY A 486 19.66 -19.29 24.24
C GLY A 486 20.26 -19.67 22.89
N ALA A 487 20.55 -20.95 22.68
CA ALA A 487 21.05 -21.47 21.41
C ALA A 487 20.08 -21.21 20.24
N PHE A 488 18.78 -21.44 20.46
CA PHE A 488 17.75 -21.18 19.45
C PHE A 488 17.66 -19.69 19.09
N ASN A 489 17.63 -18.80 20.08
CA ASN A 489 17.55 -17.36 19.81
C ASN A 489 18.80 -16.83 19.08
N ALA A 490 19.99 -17.28 19.47
CA ALA A 490 21.23 -16.88 18.80
C ALA A 490 21.23 -17.30 17.32
N LEU A 491 20.71 -18.49 17.01
CA LEU A 491 20.56 -18.94 15.63
C LEU A 491 19.48 -18.15 14.88
N VAL A 492 18.31 -17.90 15.46
CA VAL A 492 17.25 -17.11 14.81
C VAL A 492 17.71 -15.68 14.48
N GLU A 493 18.49 -15.06 15.37
CA GLU A 493 19.03 -13.71 15.17
C GLU A 493 20.00 -13.68 13.98
N CYS A 494 20.93 -14.64 13.88
CA CYS A 494 21.88 -14.69 12.76
C CYS A 494 21.26 -15.22 11.46
N ASP A 495 20.24 -16.07 11.54
CA ASP A 495 19.52 -16.66 10.41
C ASP A 495 18.93 -15.56 9.54
N ALA A 496 18.18 -14.62 10.14
CA ALA A 496 17.61 -13.50 9.41
C ALA A 496 18.66 -12.65 8.66
N GLU A 497 19.82 -12.39 9.28
CA GLU A 497 20.92 -11.66 8.66
C GLU A 497 21.60 -12.46 7.53
N LEU A 498 21.81 -13.77 7.73
CA LEU A 498 22.36 -14.68 6.74
C LEU A 498 21.44 -14.79 5.53
N ASP A 499 20.15 -14.91 5.75
CA ASP A 499 19.12 -15.08 4.73
C ASP A 499 19.00 -13.81 3.84
N GLN A 500 19.08 -12.64 4.48
CA GLN A 500 19.15 -11.35 3.78
C GLN A 500 20.42 -11.27 2.91
N ALA A 501 21.57 -11.65 3.46
CA ALA A 501 22.84 -11.62 2.72
C ALA A 501 22.89 -12.63 1.57
N LEU A 502 22.35 -13.84 1.77
CA LEU A 502 22.20 -14.86 0.74
C LEU A 502 21.27 -14.37 -0.38
N THR A 503 20.15 -13.75 -0.03
CA THR A 503 19.21 -13.17 -1.00
C THR A 503 19.88 -12.10 -1.86
N ALA A 504 20.65 -11.20 -1.27
CA ALA A 504 21.44 -10.21 -1.99
C ALA A 504 22.48 -10.88 -2.92
N GLY A 505 23.18 -11.91 -2.43
CA GLY A 505 24.16 -12.66 -3.22
C GLY A 505 23.53 -13.41 -4.41
N ARG A 506 22.36 -14.05 -4.23
CA ARG A 506 21.57 -14.70 -5.29
C ARG A 506 21.13 -13.69 -6.35
N ALA A 507 20.69 -12.50 -5.93
CA ALA A 507 20.30 -11.42 -6.82
C ALA A 507 21.48 -10.98 -7.70
N GLU A 508 22.67 -10.80 -7.12
CA GLU A 508 23.89 -10.42 -7.84
C GLU A 508 24.30 -11.47 -8.89
N VAL A 509 24.26 -12.76 -8.51
CA VAL A 509 24.53 -13.87 -9.46
C VAL A 509 23.53 -13.86 -10.61
N SER A 510 22.24 -13.68 -10.32
CA SER A 510 21.16 -13.63 -11.32
C SER A 510 21.30 -12.43 -12.26
N LEU A 511 21.69 -11.27 -11.72
CA LEU A 511 21.87 -10.04 -12.47
C LEU A 511 23.07 -10.13 -13.41
N ARG A 512 24.19 -10.69 -12.94
CA ARG A 512 25.37 -10.99 -13.76
C ARG A 512 25.06 -11.96 -14.89
N LYS A 513 24.33 -13.05 -14.62
CA LYS A 513 23.88 -13.99 -15.66
C LYS A 513 23.02 -13.29 -16.73
N ARG A 514 22.03 -12.48 -16.30
CA ARG A 514 21.19 -11.70 -17.23
C ARG A 514 22.00 -10.72 -18.07
N ASN A 515 22.98 -10.03 -17.47
CA ASN A 515 23.84 -9.10 -18.20
C ASN A 515 24.69 -9.83 -19.25
N VAL A 516 25.24 -11.01 -18.94
CA VAL A 516 25.99 -11.82 -19.91
C VAL A 516 25.09 -12.23 -21.08
N GLU A 517 23.88 -12.74 -20.82
CA GLU A 517 22.91 -13.10 -21.86
C GLU A 517 22.50 -11.88 -22.72
N LEU A 518 22.30 -10.70 -22.10
CA LEU A 518 21.99 -9.47 -22.81
C LEU A 518 23.15 -9.00 -23.70
N ARG A 519 24.39 -9.12 -23.22
CA ARG A 519 25.58 -8.82 -24.01
C ARG A 519 25.65 -9.71 -25.24
N GLU A 520 25.50 -11.03 -25.09
CA GLU A 520 25.54 -11.98 -26.20
C GLU A 520 24.47 -11.69 -27.27
N ARG A 521 23.22 -11.43 -26.84
CA ARG A 521 22.14 -11.06 -27.77
C ARG A 521 22.39 -9.72 -28.45
N GLY A 522 22.88 -8.74 -27.71
CA GLY A 522 23.19 -7.40 -28.21
C GLY A 522 24.30 -7.42 -29.26
N THR A 523 25.41 -8.14 -28.99
CA THR A 523 26.52 -8.28 -29.94
C THR A 523 26.10 -9.05 -31.19
N ALA A 524 25.33 -10.14 -31.06
CA ALA A 524 24.81 -10.89 -32.21
C ALA A 524 23.88 -10.05 -33.09
N ALA A 525 23.00 -9.25 -32.49
CA ALA A 525 22.13 -8.34 -33.24
C ALA A 525 22.92 -7.25 -33.97
N ALA A 526 23.93 -6.66 -33.31
CA ALA A 526 24.81 -5.66 -33.89
C ALA A 526 25.66 -6.24 -35.03
N GLU A 527 26.20 -7.45 -34.89
CA GLU A 527 26.90 -8.20 -35.95
C GLU A 527 26.04 -8.35 -37.21
N GLY A 528 24.78 -8.77 -37.04
CA GLY A 528 23.85 -8.91 -38.17
C GLY A 528 23.63 -7.59 -38.91
N LYS A 529 23.42 -6.49 -38.18
CA LYS A 529 23.23 -5.15 -38.76
C LYS A 529 24.49 -4.62 -39.45
N VAL A 530 25.65 -4.76 -38.81
CA VAL A 530 26.95 -4.36 -39.38
C VAL A 530 27.24 -5.15 -40.65
N SER A 531 26.99 -6.47 -40.67
CA SER A 531 27.16 -7.29 -41.87
C SER A 531 26.23 -6.84 -43.00
N ALA A 532 24.94 -6.60 -42.72
CA ALA A 532 23.99 -6.14 -43.72
C ALA A 532 24.38 -4.77 -44.33
N ALA A 533 24.79 -3.82 -43.49
CA ALA A 533 25.28 -2.53 -43.94
C ALA A 533 26.57 -2.66 -44.76
N ARG A 534 27.52 -3.49 -44.31
CA ARG A 534 28.77 -3.78 -45.03
C ARG A 534 28.51 -4.37 -46.40
N ASP A 535 27.66 -5.39 -46.51
CA ASP A 535 27.36 -6.06 -47.77
C ASP A 535 26.64 -5.13 -48.77
N PHE A 536 25.70 -4.31 -48.28
CA PHE A 536 25.00 -3.33 -49.09
C PHE A 536 25.96 -2.28 -49.67
N ILE A 537 26.86 -1.73 -48.84
CA ILE A 537 27.85 -0.72 -49.24
C ILE A 537 28.91 -1.32 -50.17
N ALA A 538 29.39 -2.53 -49.86
CA ALA A 538 30.45 -3.20 -50.62
C ALA A 538 30.04 -3.54 -52.06
N THR A 539 28.75 -3.79 -52.30
CA THR A 539 28.20 -4.08 -53.63
C THR A 539 27.86 -2.83 -54.44
N ARG A 540 27.86 -1.63 -53.82
CA ARG A 540 27.40 -0.36 -54.42
C ARG A 540 28.41 0.79 -54.27
N ARG A 541 29.69 0.47 -54.38
CA ARG A 541 30.83 1.37 -54.11
C ARG A 541 30.86 2.64 -54.98
N GLY A 542 30.23 2.62 -56.16
CA GLY A 542 30.16 3.79 -57.05
C GLY A 542 29.10 4.82 -56.64
N ALA A 543 28.02 4.36 -55.99
CA ALA A 543 26.88 5.21 -55.64
C ALA A 543 26.96 5.73 -54.19
N VAL A 544 27.46 4.91 -53.26
CA VAL A 544 27.49 5.23 -51.82
C VAL A 544 28.59 6.23 -51.47
N GLN A 545 28.21 7.28 -50.72
CA GLN A 545 29.04 8.42 -50.33
C GLN A 545 29.79 8.20 -49.01
N THR A 546 30.64 9.17 -48.64
CA THR A 546 31.52 9.12 -47.47
C THR A 546 30.77 8.92 -46.15
N GLN A 547 29.61 9.57 -45.97
CA GLN A 547 28.88 9.55 -44.70
C GLN A 547 28.46 8.13 -44.27
N ALA A 548 27.94 7.33 -45.20
CA ALA A 548 27.59 5.94 -44.94
C ALA A 548 28.81 5.08 -44.58
N ARG A 549 29.96 5.31 -45.23
CA ARG A 549 31.22 4.59 -44.96
C ARG A 549 31.81 4.95 -43.60
N THR A 550 31.77 6.23 -43.22
CA THR A 550 32.23 6.69 -41.91
C THR A 550 31.40 6.08 -40.79
N ARG A 551 30.06 6.05 -40.93
CA ARG A 551 29.18 5.40 -39.95
C ARG A 551 29.42 3.90 -39.85
N LEU A 552 29.59 3.21 -40.98
CA LEU A 552 29.91 1.78 -40.98
C LEU A 552 31.25 1.50 -40.27
N ALA A 553 32.29 2.29 -40.54
CA ALA A 553 33.60 2.12 -39.90
C ALA A 553 33.53 2.32 -38.37
N GLU A 554 32.73 3.29 -37.90
CA GLU A 554 32.53 3.50 -36.46
C GLU A 554 31.68 2.39 -35.83
N ALA A 555 30.65 1.90 -36.54
CA ALA A 555 29.87 0.74 -36.10
C ALA A 555 30.74 -0.51 -35.95
N GLU A 556 31.64 -0.78 -36.91
CA GLU A 556 32.60 -1.88 -36.85
C GLU A 556 33.58 -1.74 -35.69
N ARG A 557 34.08 -0.52 -35.44
CA ARG A 557 34.98 -0.23 -34.32
C ARG A 557 34.30 -0.48 -32.97
N LEU A 558 33.06 -0.01 -32.79
CA LEU A 558 32.29 -0.20 -31.55
C LEU A 558 31.91 -1.66 -31.34
N LEU A 559 31.57 -2.40 -32.40
CA LEU A 559 31.27 -3.81 -32.30
C LEU A 559 32.49 -4.63 -31.86
N ALA A 560 33.66 -4.37 -32.46
CA ALA A 560 34.90 -5.01 -32.07
C ALA A 560 35.28 -4.67 -30.62
N SER A 561 35.04 -3.44 -30.19
CA SER A 561 35.22 -3.01 -28.80
C SER A 561 34.29 -3.77 -27.84
N ALA A 562 33.00 -3.88 -28.16
CA ALA A 562 32.02 -4.58 -27.34
C ALA A 562 32.37 -6.07 -27.17
N GLN A 563 32.87 -6.73 -28.22
CA GLN A 563 33.29 -8.14 -28.19
C GLN A 563 34.58 -8.37 -27.37
N ALA A 564 35.49 -7.39 -27.36
CA ALA A 564 36.77 -7.49 -26.66
C ALA A 564 36.69 -7.14 -25.16
N ARG A 565 35.56 -6.63 -24.67
CA ARG A 565 35.41 -6.19 -23.28
C ARG A 565 35.37 -7.36 -22.28
N PRO A 566 36.04 -7.21 -21.11
CA PRO A 566 35.96 -8.20 -20.02
C PRO A 566 34.52 -8.38 -19.49
N GLU A 567 34.25 -9.52 -18.85
CA GLU A 567 32.96 -9.78 -18.19
C GLU A 567 32.62 -8.77 -17.09
N ALA A 568 33.63 -8.22 -16.40
CA ALA A 568 33.42 -7.16 -15.42
C ALA A 568 32.85 -5.87 -16.04
N GLU A 569 32.99 -5.67 -17.35
CA GLU A 569 32.52 -4.48 -18.09
C GLU A 569 31.29 -4.79 -18.97
N THR A 570 30.48 -5.78 -18.58
CA THR A 570 29.35 -6.25 -19.39
C THR A 570 28.35 -5.14 -19.75
N THR A 571 28.06 -4.20 -18.83
CA THR A 571 27.13 -3.09 -19.10
C THR A 571 27.66 -2.17 -20.21
N ALA A 572 28.95 -1.83 -20.16
CA ALA A 572 29.55 -0.99 -21.19
C ALA A 572 29.64 -1.72 -22.55
N ALA A 573 29.82 -3.04 -22.55
CA ALA A 573 29.75 -3.85 -23.76
C ALA A 573 28.34 -3.87 -24.38
N ILE A 574 27.28 -3.94 -23.55
CA ILE A 574 25.88 -3.84 -24.01
C ILE A 574 25.63 -2.48 -24.69
N ASP A 575 26.09 -1.39 -24.08
CA ASP A 575 25.89 -0.03 -24.63
C ASP A 575 26.66 0.19 -25.93
N GLU A 576 27.89 -0.32 -26.04
CA GLU A 576 28.65 -0.30 -27.28
C GLU A 576 28.00 -1.13 -28.39
N ALA A 577 27.49 -2.33 -28.08
CA ALA A 577 26.76 -3.15 -29.04
C ALA A 577 25.48 -2.44 -29.55
N ARG A 578 24.73 -1.79 -28.66
CA ARG A 578 23.55 -0.99 -29.05
C ARG A 578 23.94 0.16 -29.98
N ARG A 579 24.96 0.94 -29.62
CA ARG A 579 25.46 2.05 -30.45
C ARG A 579 25.98 1.57 -31.81
N ALA A 580 26.69 0.45 -31.85
CA ALA A 580 27.14 -0.18 -33.09
C ALA A 580 25.95 -0.54 -33.99
N GLY A 581 24.91 -1.14 -33.42
CA GLY A 581 23.67 -1.46 -34.15
C GLY A 581 22.97 -0.21 -34.72
N SER A 582 22.82 0.86 -33.93
CA SER A 582 22.23 2.12 -34.39
C SER A 582 23.03 2.77 -35.53
N LEU A 583 24.36 2.83 -35.40
CA LEU A 583 25.22 3.37 -36.46
C LEU A 583 25.19 2.51 -37.73
N ALA A 584 25.05 1.19 -37.61
CA ALA A 584 24.90 0.31 -38.76
C ALA A 584 23.57 0.54 -39.50
N ASP A 585 22.47 0.76 -38.77
CA ASP A 585 21.18 1.13 -39.36
C ASP A 585 21.26 2.49 -40.07
N GLU A 586 21.87 3.50 -39.43
CA GLU A 586 22.10 4.81 -40.05
C GLU A 586 22.99 4.73 -41.30
N ALA A 587 24.03 3.88 -41.26
CA ALA A 587 24.90 3.64 -42.40
C ALA A 587 24.12 3.03 -43.57
N LEU A 588 23.26 2.05 -43.30
CA LEU A 588 22.42 1.40 -44.29
C LEU A 588 21.40 2.39 -44.90
N MET A 589 20.71 3.18 -44.06
CA MET A 589 19.75 4.20 -44.54
C MET A 589 20.43 5.26 -45.41
N SER A 590 21.62 5.74 -44.98
CA SER A 590 22.40 6.72 -45.76
C SER A 590 22.83 6.12 -47.11
N ALA A 591 23.32 4.88 -47.11
CA ALA A 591 23.72 4.19 -48.32
C ALA A 591 22.54 3.96 -49.29
N GLN A 592 21.35 3.65 -48.77
CA GLN A 592 20.15 3.52 -49.59
C GLN A 592 19.75 4.86 -50.23
N ALA A 593 19.80 5.96 -49.48
CA ALA A 593 19.54 7.30 -50.00
C ALA A 593 20.54 7.71 -51.10
N ASP A 594 21.83 7.41 -50.89
CA ASP A 594 22.89 7.66 -51.88
C ASP A 594 22.63 6.92 -53.20
N VAL A 595 22.20 5.65 -53.11
CA VAL A 595 21.89 4.83 -54.30
C VAL A 595 20.69 5.39 -55.07
N VAL A 596 19.65 5.82 -54.37
CA VAL A 596 18.48 6.45 -55.00
C VAL A 596 18.88 7.75 -55.71
N SER A 597 19.68 8.59 -55.05
CA SER A 597 20.18 9.84 -55.63
C SER A 597 21.06 9.60 -56.86
N TRP A 598 21.97 8.63 -56.79
CA TRP A 598 22.82 8.24 -57.91
C TRP A 598 22.00 7.72 -59.10
N GLN A 599 20.99 6.88 -58.87
CA GLN A 599 20.08 6.39 -59.93
C GLN A 599 19.29 7.52 -60.61
N GLN A 600 18.93 8.58 -59.88
CA GLN A 600 18.25 9.76 -60.44
C GLN A 600 19.20 10.61 -61.28
N THR A 601 20.48 10.66 -60.90
CA THR A 601 21.51 11.49 -61.57
C THR A 601 22.12 10.80 -62.80
N GLU A 602 22.19 9.46 -62.82
CA GLU A 602 22.68 8.68 -63.97
C GLU A 602 21.61 8.36 -65.03
N ARG A 603 20.35 8.80 -64.85
CA ARG A 603 19.37 8.78 -65.96
C ARG A 603 19.73 9.88 -66.97
N PRO A 604 20.13 9.55 -68.21
CA PRO A 604 20.24 10.56 -69.25
C PRO A 604 18.85 11.14 -69.52
N THR A 605 18.76 12.45 -69.77
CA THR A 605 17.59 13.07 -70.40
C THR A 605 17.48 12.57 -71.84
N THR A 606 17.02 11.33 -72.03
CA THR A 606 16.66 10.83 -73.35
C THR A 606 15.27 11.34 -73.69
N GLN A 607 15.24 12.44 -74.42
CA GLN A 607 14.09 12.93 -75.14
C GLN A 607 13.71 11.90 -76.21
N GLY A 608 12.67 11.11 -75.94
CA GLY A 608 11.92 10.36 -76.94
C GLY A 608 12.22 8.86 -77.03
N GLY A 609 11.16 8.05 -76.89
CA GLY A 609 11.08 6.68 -77.43
C GLY A 609 10.98 5.56 -76.39
N ASP A 610 9.81 4.94 -76.37
CA ASP A 610 9.42 3.61 -75.84
C ASP A 610 10.13 3.01 -74.61
N ALA A 611 9.32 2.84 -73.56
CA ALA A 611 9.65 2.13 -72.34
C ALA A 611 9.60 0.61 -72.54
N SER A 612 10.71 0.02 -72.98
CA SER A 612 10.94 -1.42 -72.88
C SER A 612 12.43 -1.73 -72.98
N ALA A 613 12.93 -2.41 -71.93
CA ALA A 613 14.27 -2.99 -71.83
C ALA A 613 15.46 -2.01 -71.77
N ILE A 614 15.94 -1.77 -70.54
CA ILE A 614 17.32 -2.02 -70.07
C ILE A 614 17.45 -1.38 -68.68
N GLY A 615 17.56 -2.23 -67.66
CA GLY A 615 17.68 -1.83 -66.26
C GLY A 615 17.66 -3.03 -65.31
N ALA A 616 18.15 -4.17 -65.78
CA ALA A 616 18.43 -5.33 -64.94
C ALA A 616 19.93 -5.32 -64.67
N VAL A 617 20.30 -5.22 -63.38
CA VAL A 617 21.40 -5.93 -62.70
C VAL A 617 21.71 -5.16 -61.39
N LEU A 618 21.62 -5.90 -60.26
CA LEU A 618 21.90 -5.53 -58.86
C LEU A 618 20.74 -5.06 -57.95
N GLY A 619 19.51 -5.50 -58.25
CA GLY A 619 18.44 -5.65 -57.25
C GLY A 619 18.53 -7.02 -56.56
N GLY A 620 19.54 -7.22 -55.72
CA GLY A 620 19.67 -8.43 -54.90
C GLY A 620 18.60 -8.46 -53.81
N ILE A 621 17.54 -9.23 -54.07
CA ILE A 621 16.53 -9.65 -53.11
C ILE A 621 17.17 -10.64 -52.14
N LEU A 622 17.32 -10.26 -50.88
CA LEU A 622 17.34 -11.17 -49.72
C LEU A 622 17.06 -10.37 -48.43
N VAL A 623 15.80 -10.00 -48.15
CA VAL A 623 15.28 -9.84 -46.78
C VAL A 623 13.74 -9.96 -46.82
N ASP A 624 13.20 -11.18 -46.73
CA ASP A 624 11.81 -11.36 -46.24
C ASP A 624 11.60 -12.71 -45.51
N SER A 625 12.62 -13.18 -44.80
CA SER A 625 12.50 -14.42 -44.03
C SER A 625 13.35 -14.39 -42.77
N PHE A 626 12.98 -13.51 -41.83
CA PHE A 626 13.29 -13.74 -40.40
C PHE A 626 12.41 -12.95 -39.39
N LEU A 627 11.37 -12.22 -39.81
CA LEU A 627 10.51 -11.45 -38.89
C LEU A 627 9.09 -12.01 -38.74
N ARG A 628 8.90 -13.31 -38.93
CA ARG A 628 7.62 -13.98 -38.66
C ARG A 628 7.80 -15.22 -37.81
N GLY A 629 8.23 -15.00 -36.58
CA GLY A 629 8.22 -15.99 -35.49
C GLY A 629 7.58 -15.35 -34.27
N GLY A 630 6.25 -15.38 -34.21
CA GLY A 630 5.46 -14.89 -33.08
C GLY A 630 4.18 -15.68 -33.00
N GLY A 631 4.29 -16.92 -32.51
CA GLY A 631 3.16 -17.81 -32.30
C GLY A 631 2.22 -17.26 -31.24
N ARG A 632 0.92 -17.37 -31.53
CA ARG A 632 -0.12 -17.47 -30.50
C ARG A 632 0.20 -18.66 -29.60
N LEU A 633 0.22 -18.41 -28.29
CA LEU A 633 0.00 -19.46 -27.30
C LEU A 633 -0.88 -18.89 -26.18
N ASP A 634 -1.99 -19.60 -25.97
CA ASP A 634 -2.83 -19.55 -24.77
C ASP A 634 -2.02 -19.91 -23.52
N THR A 635 -2.17 -19.10 -22.47
CA THR A 635 -2.03 -19.51 -21.06
C THR A 635 -2.74 -18.41 -20.24
N GLY A 636 -3.80 -18.69 -19.48
CA GLY A 636 -3.79 -19.68 -18.41
C GLY A 636 -3.12 -19.03 -17.19
N GLY A 637 -3.92 -18.51 -16.26
CA GLY A 637 -3.44 -17.67 -15.17
C GLY A 637 -2.62 -18.40 -14.12
N ALA A 638 -1.97 -17.62 -13.25
CA ALA A 638 -1.73 -17.92 -11.84
C ALA A 638 -1.07 -16.69 -11.19
N ARG A 639 -1.72 -16.17 -10.15
CA ARG A 639 -1.12 -15.26 -9.17
C ARG A 639 -0.45 -16.10 -8.08
N ARG A 640 0.75 -15.69 -7.68
CA ARG A 640 1.45 -15.87 -6.39
C ARG A 640 2.77 -15.14 -6.58
N GLY A 641 3.27 -14.25 -5.73
CA GLY A 641 3.08 -13.98 -4.30
C GLY A 641 4.47 -13.47 -3.86
N GLY A 642 4.54 -12.45 -3.02
CA GLY A 642 5.82 -11.88 -2.61
C GLY A 642 5.68 -10.53 -1.94
N ASP A 643 5.48 -10.62 -0.64
CA ASP A 643 5.31 -9.61 0.41
C ASP A 643 6.32 -8.45 0.42
N GLY A 644 5.88 -7.31 0.98
CA GLY A 644 6.77 -6.19 1.30
C GLY A 644 6.06 -4.95 1.86
N TYR A 645 5.65 -5.03 3.13
CA TYR A 645 5.49 -3.93 4.11
C TYR A 645 4.63 -2.70 3.75
N THR A 646 3.41 -2.63 4.31
CA THR A 646 2.60 -1.42 4.42
C THR A 646 2.73 -0.79 5.80
N TYR A 647 3.15 0.48 5.84
CA TYR A 647 3.04 1.37 6.99
C TYR A 647 1.76 2.20 6.82
N GLU A 648 0.86 2.14 7.81
CA GLU A 648 -0.36 2.95 7.87
C GLU A 648 -0.04 4.42 8.19
N GLY A 649 -0.76 5.35 7.56
CA GLY A 649 -1.28 6.51 8.29
C GLY A 649 -1.19 7.89 7.62
N ARG A 650 -2.21 8.26 6.83
CA ARG A 650 -2.74 9.64 6.86
C ARG A 650 -4.25 9.69 7.15
N SER A 651 -4.59 10.03 8.40
CA SER A 651 -5.94 10.49 8.84
C SER A 651 -6.18 11.98 8.53
N PRO A 652 -7.22 12.42 7.82
CA PRO A 652 -7.59 13.84 7.87
C PRO A 652 -8.36 14.16 9.14
N GLY A 653 -7.96 15.25 9.81
CA GLY A 653 -8.78 15.91 10.82
C GLY A 653 -10.06 16.48 10.22
N SER A 654 -11.14 16.34 10.99
CA SER A 654 -12.50 16.84 10.78
C SER A 654 -12.62 18.14 9.96
N PHE A 655 -13.20 18.06 8.75
CA PHE A 655 -14.40 18.83 8.34
C PHE A 655 -15.05 18.16 7.11
N GLY A 656 -15.97 17.23 7.35
CA GLY A 656 -17.03 16.87 6.41
C GLY A 656 -16.70 15.98 5.19
N GLY A 657 -16.44 14.68 5.43
CA GLY A 657 -16.80 13.60 4.47
C GLY A 657 -15.66 12.77 3.85
N SER A 658 -15.39 11.62 4.49
CA SER A 658 -14.77 10.34 4.01
C SER A 658 -13.40 10.31 3.32
N SER A 659 -12.43 9.67 4.00
CA SER A 659 -11.12 9.21 3.50
C SER A 659 -11.05 7.69 3.22
N SER A 660 -10.19 7.34 2.25
CA SER A 660 -9.36 6.12 2.08
C SER A 660 -9.98 4.71 1.92
N SER A 661 -10.76 4.46 0.86
CA SER A 661 -10.92 3.07 0.39
C SER A 661 -11.09 2.88 -1.13
N GLY A 662 -10.97 3.92 -1.97
CA GLY A 662 -11.35 3.78 -3.39
C GLY A 662 -12.85 3.43 -3.56
N ARG A 663 -13.64 3.65 -2.50
CA ARG A 663 -15.05 3.30 -2.38
C ARG A 663 -15.77 4.51 -1.87
N ILE A 664 -16.98 4.66 -2.36
CA ILE A 664 -17.84 5.77 -2.04
C ILE A 664 -19.05 5.28 -1.25
N GLY A 665 -19.69 6.16 -0.51
CA GLY A 665 -20.85 5.75 0.26
C GLY A 665 -21.77 6.89 0.64
N VAL A 666 -22.95 6.52 1.11
CA VAL A 666 -23.95 7.45 1.60
C VAL A 666 -24.69 6.79 2.76
N GLY A 667 -25.00 7.58 3.78
CA GLY A 667 -25.73 7.08 4.92
C GLY A 667 -26.06 8.20 5.89
N GLY A 668 -26.91 7.87 6.85
CA GLY A 668 -27.43 8.85 7.80
C GLY A 668 -28.45 8.26 8.73
N ARG A 669 -29.12 9.15 9.48
CA ARG A 669 -30.30 8.79 10.26
C ARG A 669 -31.52 8.79 9.36
N PHE A 670 -32.42 7.83 9.54
CA PHE A 670 -33.67 7.75 8.78
C PHE A 670 -34.90 7.88 9.67
#